data_AF-A0A8S0GSS0-F1
#
_entry.id   AF-A0A8S0GSS0-F1
#
_cell.length_a   1.000
_cell.length_b   1.000
_cell.length_c   1.000
_cell.angle_alpha   90.00
_cell.angle_beta   90.00
_cell.angle_gamma   90.00
#
_symmetry.space_group_name_H-M   'P 1'
#
loop_
_entity.id
_entity.type
_entity.pdbx_description
1 polymer ?
#
loop_
_entity_poly.entity_id
_entity_poly.type
_entity_poly.pdbx_seq_one_letter_code
_entity_poly.pdbx_strand_id
1 'polypeptide(L)'
;MDSWDQVQSFVDALNGITAQRGLLLTIRDYRYIDVARIDAMEADLLKAQERTAAGTATFLASDQALQPFVTQLETLDAQAQKAETVAQLSEPLGALQAMAGDLDMLSSLMASLQIDDATQRTRIIESISQIYARLNQAKARAEQRRKALGSTETVAQFGAQFKLFSQGITNALAQAQDPERCDEQLSRLLVQLEELESRFGDHEQFLGDILGKREELLETFEAHKQSLLDERQRKAQGLLDAARRILDSLGRRTAKFTQAEELNAFFAADPLILKLRELAERLRELKDSVKADDVESRLKGARDQAVRALRDKTELFEEGGNVIKLGPRHRFSVNTQELDLTLMPRGDELHLHLTGTDFLEPLRDPELEALRDFWQVALESESAQLYRAEYLAGQVLDAADRGEEGLSLESLKPLLAHPEELARVIRDFAAPRYKEGYEKGIHDHDAAAILLQLLPLRDSAGLLRFGAAARAFATLYWDRQQEQPQPRQWVERARTSRHIQQLFGRREGLLQLQEEILVALGDWHQQHAFTLAAELLPEAAEYLVQELAAERIEFTFSKYAKQLQEALTLRLQGARMWDDYQQALARLVERPAAQWALTENWLSALCAEGEFAEWADYVPEAVALSLLGEDSAKRITEVDLRFSVGNLMGEHPRIQERSLSLTVDGFFARLRAHREQFLPGLQRYQALRQGIISRERSALRLSEFKPRPLSSFVRNKLINDVYLGFIGDNLAKQMGTVGENKRTDLMGLLMLISPPGYGKTTLMEYVAHRLGLIFMKINGPALGHQVRSLDPAQAPDATSRQELEKLNLALEMGNNVMLYVDDIQHTHPEFLQKFISLCDGTRRIEGVWKGRTKTYDMRGKKFCVVMSGNPYTESGEVFKIPDMLANRADIYNLGDTLGGCRTPSP
;
A
#
# COMPACT_ATOMS: atom_id res chain seq x y z
N MET A 1 59.13 38.66 -74.09
CA MET A 1 58.94 38.53 -72.62
C MET A 1 59.87 37.39 -72.17
N ASP A 2 61.20 37.50 -72.13
CA ASP A 2 62.15 38.56 -71.77
C ASP A 2 62.10 39.02 -70.30
N SER A 3 61.47 38.24 -69.42
CA SER A 3 61.54 38.41 -67.96
C SER A 3 62.31 37.21 -67.38
N TRP A 4 63.61 37.41 -67.19
CA TRP A 4 64.52 36.45 -66.54
C TRP A 4 64.64 36.82 -65.05
N ASP A 5 63.50 37.03 -64.40
CA ASP A 5 63.42 37.69 -63.08
C ASP A 5 62.99 36.72 -61.96
N GLN A 6 62.80 35.44 -62.26
CA GLN A 6 62.37 34.41 -61.31
C GLN A 6 63.26 33.18 -61.41
N VAL A 7 63.65 32.62 -60.25
CA VAL A 7 64.50 31.42 -60.18
C VAL A 7 63.88 30.28 -60.98
N GLN A 8 62.57 30.08 -60.84
CA GLN A 8 61.86 28.98 -61.51
C GLN A 8 61.99 29.04 -63.03
N SER A 9 61.94 30.23 -63.63
CA SER A 9 62.10 30.39 -65.08
C SER A 9 63.47 29.93 -65.59
N PHE A 10 64.53 30.14 -64.80
CA PHE A 10 65.87 29.64 -65.12
C PHE A 10 65.95 28.11 -64.97
N VAL A 11 65.36 27.57 -63.90
CA VAL A 11 65.30 26.13 -63.64
C VAL A 11 64.52 25.40 -64.74
N ASP A 12 63.34 25.91 -65.10
CA ASP A 12 62.49 25.35 -66.13
C ASP A 12 63.15 25.43 -67.52
N ALA A 13 63.87 26.52 -67.82
CA ALA A 13 64.62 26.65 -69.07
C ALA A 13 65.76 25.62 -69.18
N LEU A 14 66.56 25.44 -68.11
CA LEU A 14 67.63 24.44 -68.07
C LEU A 14 67.08 23.01 -68.16
N ASN A 15 65.98 22.73 -67.46
CA ASN A 15 65.29 21.44 -67.53
C ASN A 15 64.72 21.20 -68.93
N GLY A 16 64.10 22.20 -69.54
CA GLY A 16 63.57 22.13 -70.90
C GLY A 16 64.66 21.85 -71.94
N ILE A 17 65.82 22.49 -71.84
CA ILE A 17 66.96 22.21 -72.71
C ILE A 17 67.45 20.77 -72.52
N THR A 18 67.60 20.32 -71.27
CA THR A 18 68.01 18.94 -70.96
C THR A 18 67.02 17.91 -71.51
N ALA A 19 65.71 18.16 -71.35
CA ALA A 19 64.65 17.30 -71.86
C ALA A 19 64.65 17.24 -73.40
N GLN A 20 64.83 18.37 -74.08
CA GLN A 20 64.95 18.41 -75.55
C GLN A 20 66.20 17.67 -76.04
N ARG A 21 67.34 17.78 -75.33
CA ARG A 21 68.53 16.99 -75.65
C ARG A 21 68.27 15.48 -75.47
N GLY A 22 67.56 15.08 -74.42
CA GLY A 22 67.12 13.70 -74.22
C GLY A 22 66.18 13.20 -75.32
N LEU A 23 65.25 14.04 -75.79
CA LEU A 23 64.38 13.72 -76.94
C LEU A 23 65.19 13.54 -78.22
N LEU A 24 66.15 14.43 -78.51
CA LEU A 24 67.05 14.29 -79.67
C LEU A 24 67.82 12.97 -79.63
N LEU A 25 68.36 12.59 -78.46
CA LEU A 25 69.03 11.30 -78.28
C LEU A 25 68.09 10.12 -78.52
N THR A 26 66.84 10.21 -78.08
CA THR A 26 65.86 9.13 -78.26
C THR A 26 65.46 8.95 -79.72
N ILE A 27 65.17 10.05 -80.43
CA ILE A 27 64.80 9.97 -81.85
C ILE A 27 66.01 9.62 -82.74
N ARG A 28 67.23 9.91 -82.30
CA ARG A 28 68.48 9.55 -82.99
C ARG A 28 68.55 8.05 -83.32
N ASP A 29 68.00 7.21 -82.45
CA ASP A 29 68.02 5.75 -82.60
C ASP A 29 66.95 5.21 -83.56
N TYR A 30 66.08 6.06 -84.12
CA TYR A 30 65.05 5.64 -85.06
C TYR A 30 65.64 5.29 -86.42
N ARG A 31 65.32 4.10 -86.90
CA ARG A 31 65.80 3.58 -88.18
C ARG A 31 65.34 4.48 -89.33
N TYR A 32 66.28 4.90 -90.18
CA TYR A 32 66.09 5.80 -91.33
C TYR A 32 65.89 7.31 -91.03
N ILE A 33 66.16 7.78 -89.80
CA ILE A 33 66.15 9.22 -89.49
C ILE A 33 67.42 9.94 -89.98
N ASP A 34 67.34 11.24 -90.25
CA ASP A 34 68.49 12.08 -90.64
C ASP A 34 69.32 12.49 -89.42
N VAL A 35 70.36 11.70 -89.13
CA VAL A 35 71.25 11.91 -87.97
C VAL A 35 72.04 13.23 -88.09
N ALA A 36 72.39 13.67 -89.30
CA ALA A 36 73.15 14.92 -89.47
C ALA A 36 72.31 16.15 -89.07
N ARG A 37 71.00 16.10 -89.32
CA ARG A 37 70.08 17.15 -88.85
C ARG A 37 69.94 17.16 -87.32
N ILE A 38 69.96 15.99 -86.68
CA ILE A 38 69.90 15.84 -85.22
C ILE A 38 71.18 16.39 -84.56
N ASP A 39 72.37 16.08 -85.07
CA ASP A 39 73.63 16.59 -84.52
C ASP A 39 73.69 18.14 -84.58
N ALA A 40 73.16 18.75 -85.66
CA ALA A 40 73.05 20.20 -85.75
C ALA A 40 72.11 20.79 -84.69
N MET A 41 70.95 20.16 -84.46
CA MET A 41 70.03 20.55 -83.39
C MET A 41 70.65 20.41 -81.99
N GLU A 42 71.45 19.36 -81.75
CA GLU A 42 72.13 19.15 -80.47
C GLU A 42 73.19 20.22 -80.18
N ALA A 43 73.95 20.65 -81.20
CA ALA A 43 74.91 21.74 -81.06
C ALA A 43 74.24 23.09 -80.72
N ASP A 44 73.07 23.37 -81.29
CA ASP A 44 72.28 24.56 -80.96
C ASP A 44 71.76 24.54 -79.51
N LEU A 45 71.31 23.36 -79.04
CA LEU A 45 70.88 23.18 -77.65
C LEU A 45 72.03 23.34 -76.64
N LEU A 46 73.25 22.86 -76.95
CA LEU A 46 74.42 23.04 -76.11
C LEU A 46 74.77 24.52 -75.90
N LYS A 47 74.76 25.32 -76.97
CA LYS A 47 74.98 26.77 -76.87
C LYS A 47 73.89 27.47 -76.06
N ALA A 48 72.63 27.04 -76.21
CA ALA A 48 71.54 27.55 -75.39
C ALA A 48 71.72 27.21 -73.90
N GLN A 49 72.22 26.00 -73.59
CA GLN A 49 72.47 25.55 -72.23
C GLN A 49 73.53 26.41 -71.53
N GLU A 50 74.67 26.65 -72.17
CA GLU A 50 75.75 27.46 -71.61
C GLU A 50 75.30 28.89 -71.32
N ARG A 51 74.56 29.51 -72.26
CA ARG A 51 74.00 30.85 -72.09
C ARG A 51 73.02 30.93 -70.93
N THR A 52 72.15 29.93 -70.79
CA THR A 52 71.14 29.87 -69.73
C THR A 52 71.78 29.64 -68.36
N ALA A 53 72.79 28.77 -68.28
CA ALA A 53 73.53 28.48 -67.04
C ALA A 53 74.25 29.72 -66.49
N ALA A 54 74.94 30.48 -67.35
CA ALA A 54 75.62 31.72 -66.95
C ALA A 54 74.64 32.79 -66.43
N GLY A 55 73.47 32.92 -67.09
CA GLY A 55 72.39 33.80 -66.62
C GLY A 55 71.83 33.37 -65.25
N THR A 56 71.66 32.07 -65.05
CA THR A 56 71.14 31.49 -63.79
C THR A 56 72.08 31.77 -62.61
N ALA A 57 73.38 31.59 -62.79
CA ALA A 57 74.38 31.87 -61.76
C ALA A 57 74.39 33.35 -61.34
N THR A 58 74.31 34.26 -62.32
CA THR A 58 74.27 35.71 -62.06
C THR A 58 73.00 36.11 -61.30
N PHE A 59 71.86 35.53 -61.64
CA PHE A 59 70.59 35.81 -60.96
C PHE A 59 70.57 35.29 -59.51
N LEU A 60 71.00 34.05 -59.29
CA LEU A 60 71.05 33.45 -57.95
C LEU A 60 71.99 34.20 -56.98
N ALA A 61 73.02 34.88 -57.50
CA ALA A 61 73.92 35.71 -56.69
C ALA A 61 73.29 37.04 -56.23
N SER A 62 72.11 37.41 -56.74
CA SER A 62 71.41 38.62 -56.32
C SER A 62 70.63 38.41 -55.01
N ASP A 63 70.59 39.43 -54.16
CA ASP A 63 69.87 39.38 -52.87
C ASP A 63 68.34 39.18 -53.05
N GLN A 64 67.79 39.37 -54.26
CA GLN A 64 66.35 39.24 -54.53
C GLN A 64 65.92 37.81 -54.92
N ALA A 65 66.84 36.93 -55.33
CA ALA A 65 66.49 35.64 -55.93
C ALA A 65 65.78 34.67 -54.97
N LEU A 66 66.18 34.66 -53.69
CA LEU A 66 65.65 33.73 -52.68
C LEU A 66 64.54 34.33 -51.80
N GLN A 67 64.25 35.61 -51.95
CA GLN A 67 63.22 36.32 -51.18
C GLN A 67 61.79 35.75 -51.32
N PRO A 68 61.37 35.21 -52.49
CA PRO A 68 60.06 34.55 -52.61
C PRO A 68 59.92 33.34 -51.68
N PHE A 69 60.98 32.54 -51.51
CA PHE A 69 60.96 31.40 -50.58
C PHE A 69 60.81 31.87 -49.14
N VAL A 70 61.50 32.93 -48.73
CA VAL A 70 61.36 33.51 -47.38
C VAL A 70 59.91 33.95 -47.13
N THR A 71 59.30 34.64 -48.09
CA THR A 71 57.93 35.17 -47.97
C THR A 71 56.88 34.05 -47.95
N GLN A 72 57.06 33.02 -48.79
CA GLN A 72 56.17 31.86 -48.82
C GLN A 72 56.23 31.07 -47.51
N LEU A 73 57.44 30.89 -46.95
CA LEU A 73 57.62 30.22 -45.66
C LEU A 73 56.92 30.96 -44.52
N GLU A 74 57.05 32.29 -44.44
CA GLU A 74 56.39 33.10 -43.41
C GLU A 74 54.85 33.00 -43.52
N THR A 75 54.33 32.96 -44.75
CA THR A 75 52.89 32.79 -45.00
C THR A 75 52.40 31.42 -44.55
N LEU A 76 53.12 30.35 -44.91
CA LEU A 76 52.77 28.98 -44.54
C LEU A 76 52.86 28.74 -43.03
N ASP A 77 53.89 29.28 -42.35
CA ASP A 77 54.00 29.21 -40.89
C ASP A 77 52.83 29.93 -40.21
N ALA A 78 52.45 31.13 -40.68
CA ALA A 78 51.31 31.87 -40.15
C ALA A 78 49.96 31.14 -40.36
N GLN A 79 49.78 30.49 -41.52
CA GLN A 79 48.61 29.64 -41.79
C GLN A 79 48.56 28.44 -40.84
N ALA A 80 49.69 27.74 -40.65
CA ALA A 80 49.77 26.61 -39.74
C ALA A 80 49.49 27.00 -38.28
N GLN A 81 49.90 28.19 -37.83
CA GLN A 81 49.61 28.67 -36.47
C GLN A 81 48.14 29.09 -36.26
N LYS A 82 47.47 29.59 -37.31
CA LYS A 82 46.06 30.00 -37.26
C LYS A 82 45.06 28.86 -37.40
N ALA A 83 45.51 27.68 -37.81
CA ALA A 83 44.63 26.52 -37.96
C ALA A 83 44.01 26.11 -36.60
N GLU A 84 42.69 25.90 -36.62
CA GLU A 84 41.90 25.51 -35.45
C GLU A 84 41.55 24.01 -35.46
N THR A 85 41.72 23.33 -36.58
CA THR A 85 41.44 21.89 -36.74
C THR A 85 42.61 21.16 -37.40
N VAL A 86 42.70 19.84 -37.17
CA VAL A 86 43.72 19.00 -37.82
C VAL A 86 43.59 19.00 -39.34
N ALA A 87 42.37 19.07 -39.86
CA ALA A 87 42.10 19.13 -41.30
C ALA A 87 42.62 20.43 -41.96
N GLN A 88 42.56 21.57 -41.28
CA GLN A 88 43.11 22.84 -41.79
C GLN A 88 44.65 22.85 -41.79
N LEU A 89 45.30 22.04 -40.96
CA LEU A 89 46.75 21.93 -40.88
C LEU A 89 47.38 21.09 -42.00
N SER A 90 46.63 20.20 -42.65
CA SER A 90 47.20 19.27 -43.62
C SER A 90 47.75 19.97 -44.87
N GLU A 91 47.07 21.01 -45.35
CA GLU A 91 47.47 21.77 -46.53
C GLU A 91 48.78 22.56 -46.31
N PRO A 92 48.92 23.42 -45.26
CA PRO A 92 50.18 24.11 -45.01
C PRO A 92 51.33 23.16 -44.65
N LEU A 93 51.09 22.05 -43.96
CA LEU A 93 52.12 21.02 -43.71
C LEU A 93 52.62 20.37 -45.01
N GLY A 94 51.71 20.04 -45.93
CA GLY A 94 52.06 19.51 -47.25
C GLY A 94 52.85 20.52 -48.08
N ALA A 95 52.46 21.80 -48.06
CA ALA A 95 53.17 22.87 -48.76
C ALA A 95 54.57 23.14 -48.19
N LEU A 96 54.76 23.10 -46.86
CA LEU A 96 56.09 23.17 -46.24
C LEU A 96 56.98 21.97 -46.64
N GLN A 97 56.40 20.78 -46.82
CA GLN A 97 57.12 19.62 -47.36
C GLN A 97 57.52 19.78 -48.82
N ALA A 98 56.63 20.30 -49.67
CA ALA A 98 56.93 20.58 -51.07
C ALA A 98 58.07 21.60 -51.18
N MET A 99 58.02 22.67 -50.39
CA MET A 99 59.05 23.71 -50.34
C MET A 99 60.43 23.18 -49.92
N ALA A 100 60.49 22.15 -49.06
CA ALA A 100 61.75 21.47 -48.73
C ALA A 100 62.35 20.80 -49.98
N GLY A 101 61.51 20.13 -50.78
CA GLY A 101 61.93 19.52 -52.05
C GLY A 101 62.46 20.54 -53.06
N ASP A 102 61.83 21.71 -53.16
CA ASP A 102 62.30 22.78 -54.06
C ASP A 102 63.66 23.35 -53.64
N LEU A 103 63.89 23.51 -52.33
CA LEU A 103 65.19 23.93 -51.78
C LEU A 103 66.28 22.87 -52.01
N ASP A 104 65.96 21.58 -51.91
CA ASP A 104 66.87 20.49 -52.25
C ASP A 104 67.29 20.54 -53.73
N MET A 105 66.33 20.79 -54.64
CA MET A 105 66.62 20.95 -56.05
C MET A 105 67.56 22.13 -56.31
N LEU A 106 67.33 23.29 -55.68
CA LEU A 106 68.22 24.44 -55.79
C LEU A 106 69.63 24.15 -55.27
N SER A 107 69.73 23.44 -54.15
CA SER A 107 71.02 22.98 -53.62
C SER A 107 71.74 22.03 -54.59
N SER A 108 71.00 21.15 -55.29
CA SER A 108 71.58 20.23 -56.28
C SER A 108 72.05 20.95 -57.55
N LEU A 109 71.28 21.93 -58.04
CA LEU A 109 71.63 22.73 -59.22
C LEU A 109 72.91 23.54 -58.98
N MET A 110 73.08 24.07 -57.76
CA MET A 110 74.31 24.76 -57.34
C MET A 110 75.56 23.88 -57.42
N ALA A 111 75.43 22.57 -57.21
CA ALA A 111 76.55 21.64 -57.34
C ALA A 111 76.98 21.44 -58.82
N SER A 112 76.05 21.62 -59.77
CA SER A 112 76.27 21.42 -61.21
C SER A 112 76.70 22.68 -61.98
N LEU A 113 76.44 23.88 -61.43
CA LEU A 113 76.81 25.16 -62.04
C LEU A 113 78.30 25.46 -61.81
N GLN A 114 79.05 25.66 -62.90
CA GLN A 114 80.39 26.23 -62.85
C GLN A 114 80.28 27.75 -62.62
N ILE A 115 80.58 28.19 -61.40
CA ILE A 115 80.62 29.60 -61.01
C ILE A 115 82.08 29.92 -60.72
N ASP A 116 82.68 30.83 -61.49
CA ASP A 116 84.11 31.15 -61.39
C ASP A 116 84.46 31.92 -60.09
N ASP A 117 83.49 32.60 -59.47
CA ASP A 117 83.67 33.34 -58.21
C ASP A 117 83.28 32.49 -56.98
N ALA A 118 84.29 32.05 -56.22
CA ALA A 118 84.12 31.29 -54.98
C ALA A 118 83.35 32.04 -53.87
N THR A 119 83.39 33.38 -53.88
CA THR A 119 82.72 34.25 -52.90
C THR A 119 81.21 34.26 -53.12
N GLN A 120 80.79 34.35 -54.39
CA GLN A 120 79.37 34.28 -54.77
C GLN A 120 78.77 32.91 -54.45
N ARG A 121 79.51 31.83 -54.73
CA ARG A 121 79.07 30.46 -54.41
C ARG A 121 78.81 30.28 -52.91
N THR A 122 79.67 30.82 -52.04
CA THR A 122 79.53 30.68 -50.58
C THR A 122 78.31 31.44 -50.06
N ARG A 123 78.06 32.66 -50.55
CA ARG A 123 76.91 33.49 -50.12
C ARG A 123 75.56 32.85 -50.48
N ILE A 124 75.47 32.19 -51.64
CA ILE A 124 74.26 31.48 -52.07
C ILE A 124 73.99 30.28 -51.14
N ILE A 125 75.02 29.48 -50.81
CA ILE A 125 74.89 28.31 -49.93
C ILE A 125 74.44 28.71 -48.52
N GLU A 126 75.01 29.78 -47.95
CA GLU A 126 74.60 30.28 -46.63
C GLU A 126 73.15 30.75 -46.62
N SER A 127 72.72 31.45 -47.67
CA SER A 127 71.34 31.95 -47.80
C SER A 127 70.33 30.80 -47.90
N ILE A 128 70.62 29.76 -48.69
CA ILE A 128 69.79 28.55 -48.77
C ILE A 128 69.74 27.83 -47.41
N SER A 129 70.89 27.72 -46.73
CA SER A 129 70.99 27.06 -45.41
C SER A 129 70.15 27.76 -44.33
N GLN A 130 70.10 29.10 -44.34
CA GLN A 130 69.27 29.88 -43.41
C GLN A 130 67.77 29.66 -43.65
N ILE A 131 67.33 29.59 -44.92
CA ILE A 131 65.94 29.29 -45.26
C ILE A 131 65.59 27.87 -44.80
N TYR A 132 66.50 26.92 -44.97
CA TYR A 132 66.36 25.55 -44.50
C TYR A 132 66.12 25.44 -42.98
N ALA A 133 66.89 26.20 -42.20
CA ALA A 133 66.73 26.23 -40.74
C ALA A 133 65.35 26.77 -40.33
N ARG A 134 64.88 27.85 -40.97
CA ARG A 134 63.55 28.41 -40.70
C ARG A 134 62.42 27.47 -41.12
N LEU A 135 62.57 26.76 -42.25
CA LEU A 135 61.60 25.78 -42.72
C LEU A 135 61.41 24.64 -41.72
N ASN A 136 62.51 24.10 -41.21
CA ASN A 136 62.47 23.04 -40.19
C ASN A 136 61.80 23.51 -38.89
N GLN A 137 62.04 24.76 -38.47
CA GLN A 137 61.37 25.34 -37.30
C GLN A 137 59.86 25.52 -37.50
N ALA A 138 59.42 25.98 -38.67
CA ALA A 138 58.00 26.10 -38.99
C ALA A 138 57.30 24.73 -39.01
N LYS A 139 57.95 23.73 -39.63
CA LYS A 139 57.45 22.35 -39.68
C LYS A 139 57.30 21.75 -38.27
N ALA A 140 58.29 21.91 -37.40
CA ALA A 140 58.24 21.41 -36.02
C ALA A 140 57.09 22.05 -35.22
N ARG A 141 56.88 23.37 -35.36
CA ARG A 141 55.78 24.08 -34.68
C ARG A 141 54.41 23.65 -35.20
N ALA A 142 54.26 23.47 -36.52
CA ALA A 142 53.02 22.95 -37.11
C ALA A 142 52.71 21.52 -36.65
N GLU A 143 53.73 20.66 -36.56
CA GLU A 143 53.58 19.27 -36.10
C GLU A 143 53.16 19.18 -34.62
N GLN A 144 53.68 20.09 -33.78
CA GLN A 144 53.29 20.20 -32.38
C GLN A 144 51.84 20.68 -32.22
N ARG A 145 51.42 21.65 -33.03
CA ARG A 145 50.01 22.13 -33.07
C ARG A 145 49.06 21.01 -33.50
N ARG A 146 49.45 20.19 -34.49
CA ARG A 146 48.68 19.01 -34.93
C ARG A 146 48.42 18.03 -33.79
N LYS A 147 49.45 17.73 -32.98
CA LYS A 147 49.31 16.84 -31.81
C LYS A 147 48.38 17.43 -30.73
N ALA A 148 48.47 18.73 -30.48
CA ALA A 148 47.63 19.39 -29.49
C ALA A 148 46.14 19.39 -29.89
N LEU A 149 45.83 19.70 -31.16
CA LEU A 149 44.45 19.74 -31.66
C LEU A 149 43.79 18.35 -31.74
N GLY A 150 44.55 17.31 -32.13
CA GLY A 150 44.04 15.94 -32.20
C GLY A 150 43.63 15.35 -30.84
N SER A 151 44.31 15.75 -29.75
CA SER A 151 43.94 15.35 -28.38
C SER A 151 42.59 15.96 -27.96
N THR A 152 42.39 17.26 -28.23
CA THR A 152 41.13 17.96 -27.89
C THR A 152 39.93 17.48 -28.70
N GLU A 153 40.10 17.17 -29.98
CA GLU A 153 39.02 16.65 -30.83
C GLU A 153 38.57 15.25 -30.37
N THR A 154 39.51 14.39 -29.99
CA THR A 154 39.22 13.02 -29.52
C THR A 154 38.46 13.02 -28.19
N VAL A 155 38.84 13.90 -27.24
CA VAL A 155 38.11 14.09 -25.97
C VAL A 155 36.68 14.58 -26.22
N ALA A 156 36.48 15.54 -27.12
CA ALA A 156 35.15 16.05 -27.46
C ALA A 156 34.26 14.97 -28.12
N GLN A 157 34.84 14.16 -29.01
CA GLN A 157 34.14 13.06 -29.68
C GLN A 157 33.72 11.96 -28.70
N PHE A 158 34.61 11.56 -27.78
CA PHE A 158 34.30 10.60 -26.72
C PHE A 158 33.17 11.12 -25.82
N GLY A 159 33.28 12.38 -25.35
CA GLY A 159 32.26 12.99 -24.49
C GLY A 159 30.85 13.03 -25.13
N ALA A 160 30.76 13.28 -26.44
CA ALA A 160 29.49 13.26 -27.17
C ALA A 160 28.90 11.85 -27.30
N GLN A 161 29.71 10.85 -27.68
CA GLN A 161 29.26 9.46 -27.84
C GLN A 161 28.91 8.80 -26.51
N PHE A 162 29.70 9.04 -25.46
CA PHE A 162 29.46 8.52 -24.11
C PHE A 162 28.18 9.10 -23.48
N LYS A 163 27.88 10.38 -23.77
CA LYS A 163 26.62 11.03 -23.37
C LYS A 163 25.40 10.42 -24.07
N LEU A 164 25.49 10.14 -25.37
CA LEU A 164 24.42 9.46 -26.12
C LEU A 164 24.21 8.03 -25.61
N PHE A 165 25.28 7.28 -25.33
CA PHE A 165 25.20 5.95 -24.73
C PHE A 165 24.46 5.99 -23.38
N SER A 166 24.82 6.94 -22.50
CA SER A 166 24.16 7.11 -21.20
C SER A 166 22.67 7.40 -21.32
N GLN A 167 22.24 8.19 -22.32
CA GLN A 167 20.82 8.40 -22.61
C GLN A 167 20.13 7.12 -23.13
N GLY A 168 20.85 6.31 -23.92
CA GLY A 168 20.39 5.01 -24.41
C GLY A 168 20.04 4.03 -23.30
N ILE A 169 20.82 3.99 -22.20
CA ILE A 169 20.56 3.15 -21.02
C ILE A 169 19.17 3.43 -20.45
N THR A 170 18.82 4.70 -20.27
CA THR A 170 17.53 5.09 -19.68
C THR A 170 16.35 4.63 -20.53
N ASN A 171 16.46 4.75 -21.86
CA ASN A 171 15.43 4.28 -22.79
C ASN A 171 15.33 2.74 -22.80
N ALA A 172 16.47 2.05 -22.75
CA ALA A 172 16.50 0.59 -22.70
C ALA A 172 15.86 0.03 -21.42
N LEU A 173 16.11 0.65 -20.26
CA LEU A 173 15.44 0.33 -18.99
C LEU A 173 13.91 0.54 -19.09
N ALA A 174 13.47 1.64 -19.71
CA ALA A 174 12.04 1.89 -19.92
C ALA A 174 11.35 0.87 -20.85
N GLN A 175 12.10 0.26 -21.79
CA GLN A 175 11.58 -0.77 -22.71
C GLN A 175 11.64 -2.19 -22.14
N ALA A 176 12.49 -2.43 -21.13
CA ALA A 176 12.62 -3.70 -20.45
C ALA A 176 11.48 -3.89 -19.43
N GLN A 177 10.33 -4.37 -19.92
CA GLN A 177 9.10 -4.59 -19.13
C GLN A 177 9.01 -5.99 -18.51
N ASP A 178 9.95 -6.88 -18.83
CA ASP A 178 10.05 -8.21 -18.26
C ASP A 178 11.53 -8.62 -18.08
N PRO A 179 11.82 -9.57 -17.16
CA PRO A 179 13.19 -10.03 -16.89
C PRO A 179 13.94 -10.55 -18.11
N GLU A 180 13.23 -11.14 -19.07
CA GLU A 180 13.83 -11.67 -20.29
C GLU A 180 14.31 -10.52 -21.21
N ARG A 181 13.49 -9.47 -21.36
CA ARG A 181 13.86 -8.24 -22.08
C ARG A 181 14.96 -7.45 -21.38
N CYS A 182 15.08 -7.52 -20.05
CA CYS A 182 16.24 -6.96 -19.34
C CYS A 182 17.55 -7.57 -19.85
N ASP A 183 17.61 -8.90 -19.96
CA ASP A 183 18.80 -9.61 -20.41
C ASP A 183 19.13 -9.29 -21.89
N GLU A 184 18.10 -9.17 -22.74
CA GLU A 184 18.26 -8.78 -24.15
C GLU A 184 18.81 -7.36 -24.30
N GLN A 185 18.25 -6.39 -23.60
CA GLN A 185 18.70 -4.99 -23.65
C GLN A 185 20.08 -4.81 -23.03
N LEU A 186 20.36 -5.50 -21.92
CA LEU A 186 21.67 -5.53 -21.27
C LEU A 186 22.74 -6.03 -22.26
N SER A 187 22.49 -7.17 -22.89
CA SER A 187 23.41 -7.75 -23.88
C SER A 187 23.68 -6.80 -25.04
N ARG A 188 22.66 -6.12 -25.55
CA ARG A 188 22.79 -5.13 -26.62
C ARG A 188 23.65 -3.93 -26.22
N LEU A 189 23.44 -3.39 -25.02
CA LEU A 189 24.20 -2.23 -24.55
C LEU A 189 25.66 -2.59 -24.21
N LEU A 190 25.92 -3.80 -23.72
CA LEU A 190 27.28 -4.29 -23.49
C LEU A 190 28.08 -4.34 -24.81
N VAL A 191 27.47 -4.79 -25.91
CA VAL A 191 28.10 -4.76 -27.24
C VAL A 191 28.43 -3.33 -27.68
N GLN A 192 27.51 -2.38 -27.47
CA GLN A 192 27.76 -0.97 -27.80
C GLN A 192 28.87 -0.34 -26.94
N LEU A 193 29.01 -0.78 -25.69
CA LEU A 193 30.07 -0.34 -24.81
C LEU A 193 31.43 -0.92 -25.23
N GLU A 194 31.47 -2.20 -25.66
CA GLU A 194 32.66 -2.83 -26.24
C GLU A 194 33.10 -2.15 -27.54
N GLU A 195 32.16 -1.70 -28.39
CA GLU A 195 32.46 -0.89 -29.57
C GLU A 195 33.12 0.46 -29.22
N LEU A 196 32.67 1.12 -28.15
CA LEU A 196 33.30 2.34 -27.64
C LEU A 196 34.71 2.06 -27.09
N GLU A 197 34.88 0.97 -26.37
CA GLU A 197 36.19 0.51 -25.86
C GLU A 197 37.18 0.27 -27.01
N SER A 198 36.76 -0.45 -28.05
CA SER A 198 37.61 -0.72 -29.21
C SER A 198 38.01 0.54 -29.98
N ARG A 199 37.17 1.58 -29.97
CA ARG A 199 37.41 2.81 -30.75
C ARG A 199 38.31 3.80 -30.04
N PHE A 200 38.27 3.84 -28.71
CA PHE A 200 38.97 4.83 -27.88
C PHE A 200 40.04 4.21 -26.95
N GLY A 201 40.28 2.90 -27.06
CA GLY A 201 41.14 2.13 -26.16
C GLY A 201 42.63 2.52 -26.14
N ASP A 202 43.09 3.32 -27.11
CA ASP A 202 44.46 3.85 -27.13
C ASP A 202 44.70 4.97 -26.09
N HIS A 203 43.65 5.43 -25.41
CA HIS A 203 43.70 6.48 -24.38
C HIS A 203 43.32 5.94 -23.00
N GLU A 204 44.31 5.70 -22.13
CA GLU A 204 44.11 5.19 -20.76
C GLU A 204 43.08 5.99 -19.95
N GLN A 205 42.96 7.30 -20.18
CA GLN A 205 42.02 8.16 -19.46
C GLN A 205 40.54 7.79 -19.69
N PHE A 206 40.18 7.20 -20.84
CA PHE A 206 38.79 6.83 -21.15
C PHE A 206 38.43 5.42 -20.70
N LEU A 207 39.41 4.53 -20.54
CA LEU A 207 39.20 3.14 -20.10
C LEU A 207 38.56 3.08 -18.71
N GLY A 208 38.97 3.96 -17.79
CA GLY A 208 38.37 4.05 -16.46
C GLY A 208 36.86 4.39 -16.52
N ASP A 209 36.48 5.36 -17.34
CA ASP A 209 35.07 5.77 -17.51
C ASP A 209 34.22 4.66 -18.14
N ILE A 210 34.76 3.92 -19.12
CA ILE A 210 34.08 2.80 -19.79
C ILE A 210 33.86 1.64 -18.81
N LEU A 211 34.90 1.27 -18.04
CA LEU A 211 34.80 0.19 -17.05
C LEU A 211 33.79 0.54 -15.94
N GLY A 212 33.86 1.77 -15.42
CA GLY A 212 32.87 2.25 -14.43
C GLY A 212 31.44 2.21 -14.99
N LYS A 213 31.25 2.57 -16.27
CA LYS A 213 29.93 2.50 -16.90
C LYS A 213 29.45 1.07 -17.11
N ARG A 214 30.35 0.11 -17.38
CA ARG A 214 30.02 -1.32 -17.50
C ARG A 214 29.48 -1.87 -16.19
N GLU A 215 30.14 -1.55 -15.08
CA GLU A 215 29.71 -1.94 -13.73
C GLU A 215 28.35 -1.33 -13.41
N GLU A 216 28.18 -0.02 -13.60
CA GLU A 216 26.90 0.68 -13.38
C GLU A 216 25.76 0.04 -14.19
N LEU A 217 26.02 -0.31 -15.44
CA LEU A 217 25.05 -0.90 -16.35
C LEU A 217 24.62 -2.30 -15.89
N LEU A 218 25.56 -3.14 -15.46
CA LEU A 218 25.26 -4.46 -14.90
C LEU A 218 24.43 -4.34 -13.61
N GLU A 219 24.85 -3.50 -12.66
CA GLU A 219 24.14 -3.29 -11.40
C GLU A 219 22.72 -2.74 -11.62
N THR A 220 22.56 -1.76 -12.51
CA THR A 220 21.27 -1.12 -12.76
C THR A 220 20.27 -2.09 -13.41
N PHE A 221 20.72 -2.88 -14.39
CA PHE A 221 19.86 -3.88 -15.04
C PHE A 221 19.56 -5.06 -14.13
N GLU A 222 20.51 -5.49 -13.28
CA GLU A 222 20.27 -6.53 -12.28
C GLU A 222 19.23 -6.07 -11.24
N ALA A 223 19.35 -4.84 -10.72
CA ALA A 223 18.37 -4.26 -9.81
C ALA A 223 16.98 -4.13 -10.45
N HIS A 224 16.89 -3.66 -11.70
CA HIS A 224 15.62 -3.55 -12.43
C HIS A 224 15.00 -4.93 -12.70
N LYS A 225 15.81 -5.91 -13.11
CA LYS A 225 15.37 -7.30 -13.31
C LYS A 225 14.85 -7.91 -12.02
N GLN A 226 15.53 -7.70 -10.89
CA GLN A 226 15.08 -8.15 -9.59
C GLN A 226 13.74 -7.54 -9.20
N SER A 227 13.55 -6.23 -9.42
CA SER A 227 12.27 -5.56 -9.18
C SER A 227 11.13 -6.17 -10.01
N LEU A 228 11.37 -6.48 -11.29
CA LEU A 228 10.37 -7.11 -12.16
C LEU A 228 10.05 -8.55 -11.74
N LEU A 229 11.05 -9.31 -11.27
CA LEU A 229 10.85 -10.65 -10.70
C LEU A 229 10.00 -10.58 -9.43
N ASP A 230 10.29 -9.64 -8.53
CA ASP A 230 9.52 -9.44 -7.31
C ASP A 230 8.07 -9.02 -7.61
N GLU A 231 7.85 -8.16 -8.62
CA GLU A 231 6.50 -7.79 -9.06
C GLU A 231 5.74 -8.98 -9.66
N ARG A 232 6.39 -9.79 -10.50
CA ARG A 232 5.83 -11.03 -11.07
C ARG A 232 5.46 -12.01 -9.96
N GLN A 233 6.34 -12.23 -8.99
CA GLN A 233 6.13 -13.08 -7.81
C GLN A 233 4.94 -12.59 -6.98
N ARG A 234 4.86 -11.28 -6.72
CA ARG A 234 3.78 -10.66 -5.94
C ARG A 234 2.42 -10.79 -6.65
N LYS A 235 2.38 -10.57 -7.97
CA LYS A 235 1.17 -10.79 -8.79
C LYS A 235 0.73 -12.25 -8.75
N ALA A 236 1.65 -13.19 -8.96
CA ALA A 236 1.35 -14.62 -8.88
C ALA A 236 0.83 -15.03 -7.50
N GLN A 237 1.43 -14.48 -6.42
CA GLN A 237 0.95 -14.72 -5.06
C GLN A 237 -0.46 -14.18 -4.83
N GLY A 238 -0.75 -12.95 -5.27
CA GLY A 238 -2.09 -12.37 -5.18
C GLY A 238 -3.15 -13.18 -5.94
N LEU A 239 -2.82 -13.71 -7.12
CA LEU A 239 -3.70 -14.61 -7.87
C LEU A 239 -3.94 -15.93 -7.13
N LEU A 240 -2.90 -16.53 -6.57
CA LEU A 240 -3.02 -17.76 -5.77
C LEU A 240 -3.90 -17.53 -4.53
N ASP A 241 -3.71 -16.42 -3.83
CA ASP A 241 -4.52 -16.10 -2.64
C ASP A 241 -5.99 -15.85 -2.99
N ALA A 242 -6.26 -15.21 -4.14
CA ALA A 242 -7.62 -15.09 -4.67
C ALA A 242 -8.21 -16.47 -5.00
N ALA A 243 -7.44 -17.35 -5.66
CA ALA A 243 -7.88 -18.71 -5.98
C ALA A 243 -8.16 -19.53 -4.71
N ARG A 244 -7.31 -19.42 -3.68
CA ARG A 244 -7.51 -20.08 -2.37
C ARG A 244 -8.81 -19.64 -1.69
N ARG A 245 -9.10 -18.34 -1.66
CA ARG A 245 -10.37 -17.83 -1.10
C ARG A 245 -11.59 -18.40 -1.83
N ILE A 246 -11.52 -18.51 -3.16
CA ILE A 246 -12.61 -19.11 -3.94
C ILE A 246 -12.72 -20.61 -3.60
N LEU A 247 -11.61 -21.35 -3.60
CA LEU A 247 -11.58 -22.79 -3.26
C LEU A 247 -12.14 -23.06 -1.85
N ASP A 248 -11.76 -22.26 -0.86
CA ASP A 248 -12.26 -22.38 0.52
C ASP A 248 -13.79 -22.16 0.60
N SER A 249 -14.34 -21.31 -0.28
CA SER A 249 -15.78 -21.07 -0.36
C SER A 249 -16.57 -22.18 -1.08
N LEU A 250 -15.91 -23.00 -1.92
CA LEU A 250 -16.57 -24.04 -2.71
C LEU A 250 -17.19 -25.12 -1.82
N GLY A 251 -16.57 -25.47 -0.68
CA GLY A 251 -17.10 -26.45 0.25
C GLY A 251 -18.51 -26.10 0.74
N ARG A 252 -18.72 -24.84 1.18
CA ARG A 252 -20.05 -24.36 1.63
C ARG A 252 -21.07 -24.26 0.50
N ARG A 253 -20.64 -23.86 -0.70
CA ARG A 253 -21.52 -23.74 -1.87
C ARG A 253 -21.98 -25.11 -2.36
N THR A 254 -21.04 -26.05 -2.52
CA THR A 254 -21.34 -27.40 -3.01
C THR A 254 -22.21 -28.20 -2.04
N ALA A 255 -22.14 -27.93 -0.73
CA ALA A 255 -22.98 -28.57 0.28
C ALA A 255 -24.49 -28.30 0.12
N LYS A 256 -24.88 -27.25 -0.61
CA LYS A 256 -26.29 -26.89 -0.85
C LYS A 256 -26.96 -27.80 -1.88
N PHE A 257 -26.20 -28.35 -2.83
CA PHE A 257 -26.78 -29.19 -3.88
C PHE A 257 -27.36 -30.48 -3.32
N THR A 258 -28.41 -30.97 -3.98
CA THR A 258 -29.11 -32.20 -3.57
C THR A 258 -29.17 -33.24 -4.68
N GLN A 259 -28.86 -32.85 -5.93
CA GLN A 259 -28.83 -33.74 -7.08
C GLN A 259 -27.45 -33.73 -7.77
N ALA A 260 -27.08 -34.88 -8.35
CA ALA A 260 -25.78 -35.04 -9.01
C ALA A 260 -25.66 -34.21 -10.29
N GLU A 261 -26.77 -34.02 -11.01
CA GLU A 261 -26.85 -33.21 -12.22
C GLU A 261 -26.56 -31.73 -11.91
N GLU A 262 -27.18 -31.17 -10.87
CA GLU A 262 -26.94 -29.80 -10.40
C GLU A 262 -25.48 -29.58 -10.00
N LEU A 263 -24.89 -30.53 -9.24
CA LEU A 263 -23.50 -30.44 -8.81
C LEU A 263 -22.53 -30.49 -10.01
N ASN A 264 -22.80 -31.35 -10.99
CA ASN A 264 -21.99 -31.42 -12.20
C ASN A 264 -22.14 -30.16 -13.06
N ALA A 265 -23.36 -29.60 -13.18
CA ALA A 265 -23.61 -28.35 -13.87
C ALA A 265 -22.85 -27.17 -13.22
N PHE A 266 -22.82 -27.12 -11.88
CA PHE A 266 -22.02 -26.15 -11.13
C PHE A 266 -20.53 -26.23 -11.48
N PHE A 267 -19.92 -27.42 -11.42
CA PHE A 267 -18.50 -27.58 -11.79
C PHE A 267 -18.21 -27.40 -13.30
N ALA A 268 -19.24 -27.46 -14.14
CA ALA A 268 -19.09 -27.22 -15.57
C ALA A 268 -19.09 -25.73 -15.92
N ALA A 269 -20.04 -24.96 -15.36
CA ALA A 269 -20.39 -23.63 -15.85
C ALA A 269 -20.54 -22.52 -14.79
N ASP A 270 -20.35 -22.80 -13.49
CA ASP A 270 -20.46 -21.74 -12.47
C ASP A 270 -19.36 -20.67 -12.66
N PRO A 271 -19.70 -19.36 -12.54
CA PRO A 271 -18.74 -18.28 -12.72
C PRO A 271 -17.50 -18.38 -11.82
N LEU A 272 -17.60 -18.92 -10.60
CA LEU A 272 -16.43 -19.08 -9.73
C LEU A 272 -15.49 -20.18 -10.22
N ILE A 273 -16.04 -21.24 -10.82
CA ILE A 273 -15.25 -22.34 -11.38
C ILE A 273 -14.54 -21.87 -12.65
N LEU A 274 -15.25 -21.13 -13.51
CA LEU A 274 -14.65 -20.47 -14.66
C LEU A 274 -13.56 -19.49 -14.22
N LYS A 275 -13.80 -18.71 -13.16
CA LYS A 275 -12.80 -17.80 -12.61
C LYS A 275 -11.57 -18.53 -12.08
N LEU A 276 -11.73 -19.69 -11.42
CA LEU A 276 -10.60 -20.50 -10.97
C LEU A 276 -9.75 -21.01 -12.14
N ARG A 277 -10.37 -21.44 -13.24
CA ARG A 277 -9.66 -21.84 -14.47
C ARG A 277 -8.90 -20.65 -15.07
N GLU A 278 -9.56 -19.50 -15.17
CA GLU A 278 -8.95 -18.25 -15.64
C GLU A 278 -7.75 -17.83 -14.76
N LEU A 279 -7.86 -17.95 -13.42
CA LEU A 279 -6.76 -17.65 -12.51
C LEU A 279 -5.57 -18.61 -12.70
N ALA A 280 -5.84 -19.90 -12.94
CA ALA A 280 -4.79 -20.87 -13.26
C ALA A 280 -4.11 -20.55 -14.60
N GLU A 281 -4.86 -20.13 -15.62
CA GLU A 281 -4.30 -19.66 -16.90
C GLU A 281 -3.43 -18.41 -16.73
N ARG A 282 -3.90 -17.40 -15.98
CA ARG A 282 -3.10 -16.21 -15.67
C ARG A 282 -1.81 -16.55 -14.89
N LEU A 283 -1.84 -17.54 -14.01
CA LEU A 283 -0.62 -18.03 -13.33
C LEU A 283 0.36 -18.65 -14.32
N ARG A 284 -0.12 -19.39 -15.32
CA ARG A 284 0.71 -19.92 -16.42
C ARG A 284 1.29 -18.80 -17.28
N GLU A 285 0.53 -17.75 -17.59
CA GLU A 285 1.02 -16.56 -18.30
C GLU A 285 2.15 -15.86 -17.54
N LEU A 286 2.11 -15.86 -16.20
CA LEU A 286 3.18 -15.35 -15.34
C LEU A 286 4.37 -16.32 -15.17
N LYS A 287 4.39 -17.44 -15.90
CA LYS A 287 5.41 -18.51 -15.83
C LYS A 287 5.49 -19.23 -14.48
N ASP A 288 4.45 -19.21 -13.65
CA ASP A 288 4.37 -19.94 -12.38
C ASP A 288 3.46 -21.18 -12.50
N SER A 289 3.97 -22.21 -13.18
CA SER A 289 3.23 -23.45 -13.46
C SER A 289 2.91 -24.26 -12.19
N VAL A 290 3.79 -24.23 -11.19
CA VAL A 290 3.61 -24.97 -9.94
C VAL A 290 2.36 -24.49 -9.19
N LYS A 291 2.16 -23.17 -9.09
CA LYS A 291 0.96 -22.62 -8.45
C LYS A 291 -0.30 -22.87 -9.28
N ALA A 292 -0.21 -22.81 -10.60
CA ALA A 292 -1.34 -23.14 -11.48
C ALA A 292 -1.81 -24.59 -11.27
N ASP A 293 -0.86 -25.54 -11.22
CA ASP A 293 -1.15 -26.96 -11.02
C ASP A 293 -1.71 -27.25 -9.61
N ASP A 294 -1.26 -26.53 -8.57
CA ASP A 294 -1.85 -26.60 -7.22
C ASP A 294 -3.34 -26.17 -7.23
N VAL A 295 -3.68 -25.08 -7.92
CA VAL A 295 -5.08 -24.61 -8.05
C VAL A 295 -5.95 -25.65 -8.76
N GLU A 296 -5.49 -26.20 -9.89
CA GLU A 296 -6.23 -27.22 -10.64
C GLU A 296 -6.40 -28.52 -9.84
N SER A 297 -5.35 -28.97 -9.15
CA SER A 297 -5.38 -30.16 -8.30
C SER A 297 -6.37 -30.01 -7.14
N ARG A 298 -6.37 -28.87 -6.46
CA ARG A 298 -7.34 -28.56 -5.39
C ARG A 298 -8.76 -28.47 -5.90
N LEU A 299 -8.98 -27.86 -7.08
CA LEU A 299 -10.29 -27.81 -7.70
C LEU A 299 -10.83 -29.22 -8.00
N LYS A 300 -9.97 -30.11 -8.52
CA LYS A 300 -10.32 -31.52 -8.75
C LYS A 300 -10.64 -32.23 -7.43
N GLY A 301 -9.82 -32.03 -6.40
CA GLY A 301 -10.07 -32.57 -5.06
C GLY A 301 -11.40 -32.10 -4.46
N ALA A 302 -11.73 -30.82 -4.60
CA ALA A 302 -13.00 -30.24 -4.14
C ALA A 302 -14.21 -30.87 -4.87
N ARG A 303 -14.09 -31.12 -6.19
CA ARG A 303 -15.13 -31.82 -6.96
C ARG A 303 -15.34 -33.25 -6.43
N ASP A 304 -14.26 -34.02 -6.29
CA ASP A 304 -14.36 -35.40 -5.82
C ASP A 304 -14.95 -35.47 -4.41
N GLN A 305 -14.57 -34.54 -3.53
CA GLN A 305 -15.13 -34.43 -2.18
C GLN A 305 -16.62 -34.06 -2.20
N ALA A 306 -17.03 -33.12 -3.04
CA ALA A 306 -18.43 -32.71 -3.16
C ALA A 306 -19.33 -33.86 -3.68
N VAL A 307 -18.87 -34.63 -4.67
CA VAL A 307 -19.58 -35.80 -5.18
C VAL A 307 -19.78 -36.85 -4.08
N ARG A 308 -18.74 -37.12 -3.28
CA ARG A 308 -18.83 -38.05 -2.14
C ARG A 308 -19.79 -37.53 -1.06
N ALA A 309 -19.70 -36.25 -0.73
CA ALA A 309 -20.57 -35.62 0.27
C ALA A 309 -22.04 -35.67 -0.14
N LEU A 310 -22.33 -35.44 -1.43
CA LEU A 310 -23.67 -35.53 -1.98
C LEU A 310 -24.24 -36.95 -1.87
N ARG A 311 -23.46 -37.96 -2.27
CA ARG A 311 -23.88 -39.37 -2.15
C ARG A 311 -24.22 -39.75 -0.71
N ASP A 312 -23.36 -39.36 0.23
CA ASP A 312 -23.63 -39.58 1.66
C ASP A 312 -24.88 -38.83 2.13
N LYS A 313 -25.12 -37.61 1.64
CA LYS A 313 -26.31 -36.82 1.96
C LYS A 313 -27.58 -37.53 1.49
N THR A 314 -27.60 -38.04 0.26
CA THR A 314 -28.76 -38.75 -0.31
C THR A 314 -29.03 -40.09 0.39
N GLU A 315 -28.00 -40.80 0.84
CA GLU A 315 -28.16 -42.11 1.46
C GLU A 315 -28.46 -42.05 2.97
N LEU A 316 -27.96 -41.03 3.70
CA LEU A 316 -28.06 -40.95 5.16
C LEU A 316 -29.05 -39.89 5.67
N PHE A 317 -29.34 -38.83 4.90
CA PHE A 317 -30.14 -37.71 5.40
C PHE A 317 -31.57 -37.72 4.82
N GLU A 318 -32.53 -37.39 5.67
CA GLU A 318 -33.96 -37.22 5.36
C GLU A 318 -34.37 -35.76 5.64
N GLU A 319 -35.61 -35.38 5.29
CA GLU A 319 -36.20 -34.06 5.57
C GLU A 319 -35.31 -32.85 5.22
N GLY A 320 -34.72 -32.86 4.01
CA GLY A 320 -33.92 -31.74 3.52
C GLY A 320 -32.55 -31.56 4.20
N GLY A 321 -32.06 -32.58 4.94
CA GLY A 321 -30.75 -32.55 5.60
C GLY A 321 -30.80 -32.29 7.10
N ASN A 322 -31.98 -32.09 7.67
CA ASN A 322 -32.15 -31.82 9.11
C ASN A 322 -32.24 -33.09 9.95
N VAL A 323 -32.50 -34.23 9.32
CA VAL A 323 -32.59 -35.54 9.99
C VAL A 323 -31.58 -36.49 9.35
N ILE A 324 -30.82 -37.20 10.17
CA ILE A 324 -29.94 -38.29 9.73
C ILE A 324 -30.47 -39.63 10.23
N LYS A 325 -30.47 -40.62 9.34
CA LYS A 325 -30.81 -42.02 9.61
C LYS A 325 -29.54 -42.81 9.87
N LEU A 326 -29.37 -43.27 11.10
CA LEU A 326 -28.28 -44.17 11.50
C LEU A 326 -28.87 -45.54 11.79
N GLY A 327 -28.67 -46.48 10.86
CA GLY A 327 -29.30 -47.79 10.90
C GLY A 327 -30.76 -47.81 10.42
N PRO A 328 -31.46 -48.95 10.53
CA PRO A 328 -32.80 -49.11 9.99
C PRO A 328 -33.89 -48.37 10.80
N ARG A 329 -33.66 -48.09 12.08
CA ARG A 329 -34.71 -47.64 13.03
C ARG A 329 -34.59 -46.19 13.51
N HIS A 330 -33.37 -45.68 13.69
CA HIS A 330 -33.15 -44.44 14.45
C HIS A 330 -32.91 -43.23 13.55
N ARG A 331 -33.56 -42.12 13.92
CA ARG A 331 -33.48 -40.81 13.25
C ARG A 331 -33.02 -39.75 14.25
N PHE A 332 -32.06 -38.92 13.85
CA PHE A 332 -31.46 -37.90 14.71
C PHE A 332 -31.55 -36.54 14.04
N SER A 333 -31.88 -35.51 14.81
CA SER A 333 -31.83 -34.12 14.34
C SER A 333 -30.39 -33.63 14.27
N VAL A 334 -29.99 -33.07 13.13
CA VAL A 334 -28.64 -32.61 12.82
C VAL A 334 -28.52 -31.13 13.18
N ASN A 335 -27.44 -30.75 13.88
CA ASN A 335 -27.12 -29.34 14.06
C ASN A 335 -26.35 -28.83 12.83
N THR A 336 -26.87 -27.80 12.17
CA THR A 336 -26.25 -27.19 10.99
C THR A 336 -25.44 -25.94 11.31
N GLN A 337 -25.48 -25.46 12.57
CA GLN A 337 -24.69 -24.31 13.01
C GLN A 337 -23.22 -24.72 13.18
N GLU A 338 -22.31 -24.02 12.49
CA GLU A 338 -20.88 -24.20 12.71
C GLU A 338 -20.50 -23.73 14.13
N LEU A 339 -19.64 -24.49 14.82
CA LEU A 339 -19.05 -24.07 16.09
C LEU A 339 -18.18 -22.82 15.87
N ASP A 340 -18.55 -21.71 16.48
CA ASP A 340 -17.81 -20.46 16.47
C ASP A 340 -18.02 -19.69 17.78
N LEU A 341 -17.08 -18.79 18.06
CA LEU A 341 -17.13 -17.90 19.21
C LEU A 341 -17.72 -16.56 18.81
N THR A 342 -18.75 -16.14 19.52
CA THR A 342 -19.41 -14.86 19.30
C THR A 342 -19.52 -14.09 20.62
N LEU A 343 -19.64 -12.76 20.51
CA LEU A 343 -20.01 -11.91 21.63
C LEU A 343 -21.50 -11.65 21.56
N MET A 344 -22.22 -12.05 22.59
CA MET A 344 -23.67 -11.89 22.70
C MET A 344 -23.98 -10.90 23.82
N PRO A 345 -24.75 -9.83 23.54
CA PRO A 345 -25.26 -8.96 24.60
C PRO A 345 -26.34 -9.71 25.38
N ARG A 346 -26.27 -9.67 26.71
CA ARG A 346 -27.29 -10.24 27.59
C ARG A 346 -27.55 -9.28 28.75
N GLY A 347 -28.66 -8.55 28.68
CA GLY A 347 -28.90 -7.42 29.57
C GLY A 347 -27.84 -6.35 29.33
N ASP A 348 -27.14 -5.96 30.39
CA ASP A 348 -26.10 -4.92 30.35
C ASP A 348 -24.67 -5.45 30.20
N GLU A 349 -24.48 -6.77 30.07
CA GLU A 349 -23.16 -7.41 29.98
C GLU A 349 -22.95 -8.13 28.64
N LEU A 350 -21.71 -8.09 28.13
CA LEU A 350 -21.30 -8.92 27.00
C LEU A 350 -20.88 -10.31 27.48
N HIS A 351 -21.35 -11.34 26.77
CA HIS A 351 -20.99 -12.73 27.04
C HIS A 351 -20.28 -13.35 25.84
N LEU A 352 -19.25 -14.15 26.10
CA LEU A 352 -18.67 -15.10 25.17
C LEU A 352 -19.63 -16.27 25.01
N HIS A 353 -20.05 -16.54 23.77
CA HIS A 353 -20.96 -17.62 23.45
C HIS A 353 -20.39 -18.52 22.36
N LEU A 354 -20.39 -19.83 22.61
CA LEU A 354 -20.07 -20.83 21.59
C LEU A 354 -21.36 -21.29 20.92
N THR A 355 -21.49 -20.98 19.63
CA THR A 355 -22.68 -21.26 18.84
C THR A 355 -23.04 -22.74 18.86
N GLY A 356 -24.33 -23.04 19.02
CA GLY A 356 -24.83 -24.41 19.08
C GLY A 356 -24.57 -25.15 20.40
N THR A 357 -24.07 -24.47 21.45
CA THR A 357 -23.85 -25.06 22.79
C THR A 357 -24.53 -24.22 23.87
N ASP A 358 -24.50 -24.69 25.11
CA ASP A 358 -24.97 -23.92 26.27
C ASP A 358 -23.86 -23.02 26.87
N PHE A 359 -22.67 -22.99 26.26
CA PHE A 359 -21.53 -22.22 26.77
C PHE A 359 -21.82 -20.72 26.70
N LEU A 360 -21.86 -20.09 27.87
CA LEU A 360 -22.02 -18.66 28.06
C LEU A 360 -21.11 -18.21 29.19
N GLU A 361 -20.17 -17.33 28.87
CA GLU A 361 -19.23 -16.80 29.85
C GLU A 361 -19.26 -15.26 29.84
N PRO A 362 -19.48 -14.61 30.99
CA PRO A 362 -19.45 -13.14 31.06
C PRO A 362 -18.05 -12.62 30.76
N LEU A 363 -17.95 -11.68 29.83
CA LEU A 363 -16.70 -11.04 29.45
C LEU A 363 -16.48 -9.82 30.34
N ARG A 364 -15.45 -9.88 31.19
CA ARG A 364 -15.07 -8.77 32.08
C ARG A 364 -13.76 -8.16 31.59
N ASP A 365 -13.87 -7.07 30.85
CA ASP A 365 -12.73 -6.33 30.32
C ASP A 365 -12.94 -4.82 30.59
N PRO A 366 -12.13 -4.19 31.47
CA PRO A 366 -12.32 -2.79 31.84
C PRO A 366 -12.24 -1.82 30.67
N GLU A 367 -11.43 -2.14 29.65
CA GLU A 367 -11.29 -1.30 28.47
C GLU A 367 -12.52 -1.41 27.56
N LEU A 368 -13.11 -2.59 27.46
CA LEU A 368 -14.35 -2.82 26.71
C LEU A 368 -15.56 -2.14 27.36
N GLU A 369 -15.62 -2.15 28.69
CA GLU A 369 -16.66 -1.47 29.47
C GLU A 369 -16.59 0.05 29.32
N ALA A 370 -15.39 0.63 29.24
CA ALA A 370 -15.22 2.05 28.96
C ALA A 370 -15.73 2.48 27.56
N LEU A 371 -15.97 1.52 26.67
CA LEU A 371 -16.45 1.72 25.30
C LEU A 371 -17.91 1.27 25.11
N ARG A 372 -18.68 1.21 26.19
CA ARG A 372 -20.09 0.76 26.20
C ARG A 372 -20.98 1.52 25.23
N ASP A 373 -20.75 2.82 25.06
CA ASP A 373 -21.53 3.68 24.15
C ASP A 373 -21.46 3.22 22.68
N PHE A 374 -20.41 2.47 22.31
CA PHE A 374 -20.22 1.97 20.95
C PHE A 374 -20.81 0.57 20.71
N TRP A 375 -21.29 -0.12 21.74
CA TRP A 375 -21.70 -1.53 21.62
C TRP A 375 -22.85 -1.77 20.65
N GLN A 376 -23.78 -0.80 20.56
CA GLN A 376 -24.95 -0.84 19.68
C GLN A 376 -24.71 -0.11 18.35
N VAL A 377 -23.54 0.50 18.16
CA VAL A 377 -23.23 1.23 16.93
C VAL A 377 -22.95 0.24 15.80
N ALA A 378 -23.72 0.36 14.72
CA ALA A 378 -23.60 -0.51 13.55
C ALA A 378 -22.77 0.11 12.42
N LEU A 379 -22.78 1.44 12.27
CA LEU A 379 -22.21 2.16 11.14
C LEU A 379 -21.31 3.30 11.60
N GLU A 380 -20.26 3.57 10.83
CA GLU A 380 -19.36 4.72 11.07
C GLU A 380 -19.99 6.05 10.68
N SER A 381 -20.96 6.03 9.76
CA SER A 381 -21.60 7.22 9.19
C SER A 381 -22.73 7.80 10.05
N GLU A 382 -23.05 7.18 11.18
CA GLU A 382 -24.22 7.54 11.99
C GLU A 382 -23.93 7.39 13.48
N SER A 383 -24.43 8.33 14.27
CA SER A 383 -24.44 8.28 15.73
C SER A 383 -25.75 8.89 16.23
N ALA A 384 -26.10 8.73 17.50
CA ALA A 384 -27.32 9.36 18.06
C ALA A 384 -27.37 10.89 17.84
N GLN A 385 -26.22 11.53 17.63
CA GLN A 385 -26.09 12.97 17.43
C GLN A 385 -25.94 13.39 15.95
N LEU A 386 -25.53 12.49 15.06
CA LEU A 386 -25.27 12.82 13.66
C LEU A 386 -25.97 11.82 12.73
N TYR A 387 -26.95 12.33 11.99
CA TYR A 387 -27.64 11.53 11.00
C TYR A 387 -26.73 11.21 9.81
N ARG A 388 -26.91 10.04 9.21
CA ARG A 388 -26.16 9.55 8.05
C ARG A 388 -26.14 10.53 6.88
N ALA A 389 -27.24 11.22 6.59
CA ALA A 389 -27.25 12.24 5.54
C ALA A 389 -26.51 13.54 5.93
N GLU A 390 -26.49 13.91 7.22
CA GLU A 390 -25.64 15.01 7.71
C GLU A 390 -24.16 14.66 7.51
N TYR A 391 -23.76 13.43 7.84
CA TYR A 391 -22.39 12.95 7.65
C TYR A 391 -22.00 12.94 6.17
N LEU A 392 -22.87 12.44 5.28
CA LEU A 392 -22.66 12.46 3.82
C LEU A 392 -22.50 13.89 3.28
N ALA A 393 -23.40 14.81 3.69
CA ALA A 393 -23.28 16.22 3.32
C ALA A 393 -21.94 16.82 3.80
N GLY A 394 -21.52 16.49 5.02
CA GLY A 394 -20.23 16.91 5.57
C GLY A 394 -19.02 16.33 4.82
N GLN A 395 -19.09 15.09 4.33
CA GLN A 395 -18.04 14.51 3.49
C GLN A 395 -17.96 15.19 2.11
N VAL A 396 -19.11 15.46 1.48
CA VAL A 396 -19.17 16.18 0.19
C VAL A 396 -18.55 17.57 0.32
N LEU A 397 -18.85 18.29 1.41
CA LEU A 397 -18.24 19.61 1.67
C LEU A 397 -16.74 19.54 1.88
N ASP A 398 -16.25 18.56 2.64
CA ASP A 398 -14.82 18.40 2.91
C ASP A 398 -14.04 18.04 1.62
N ALA A 399 -14.59 17.14 0.79
CA ALA A 399 -14.02 16.84 -0.53
C ALA A 399 -13.99 18.10 -1.42
N ALA A 400 -15.08 18.88 -1.43
CA ALA A 400 -15.15 20.13 -2.18
C ALA A 400 -14.19 21.22 -1.66
N ASP A 401 -13.95 21.29 -0.36
CA ASP A 401 -12.98 22.21 0.26
C ASP A 401 -11.52 21.84 -0.04
N ARG A 402 -11.26 20.58 -0.37
CA ARG A 402 -9.93 20.06 -0.73
C ARG A 402 -9.70 19.97 -2.24
N GLY A 403 -10.75 20.10 -3.05
CA GLY A 403 -10.67 19.89 -4.49
C GLY A 403 -10.47 18.42 -4.87
N GLU A 404 -10.93 17.51 -4.00
CA GLU A 404 -10.77 16.06 -4.16
C GLU A 404 -12.01 15.44 -4.85
N GLU A 405 -11.84 14.25 -5.43
CA GLU A 405 -12.94 13.48 -6.03
C GLU A 405 -13.74 14.23 -7.12
N GLY A 406 -13.11 15.22 -7.76
CA GLY A 406 -13.73 16.04 -8.81
C GLY A 406 -14.75 17.07 -8.29
N LEU A 407 -14.81 17.27 -6.98
CA LEU A 407 -15.71 18.24 -6.34
C LEU A 407 -14.95 19.52 -5.97
N SER A 408 -15.61 20.67 -6.12
CA SER A 408 -15.15 21.94 -5.60
C SER A 408 -16.36 22.78 -5.19
N LEU A 409 -16.17 23.78 -4.32
CA LEU A 409 -17.27 24.69 -3.98
C LEU A 409 -17.83 25.40 -5.22
N GLU A 410 -16.96 25.73 -6.17
CA GLU A 410 -17.34 26.35 -7.45
C GLU A 410 -18.15 25.39 -8.35
N SER A 411 -17.93 24.07 -8.25
CA SER A 411 -18.74 23.09 -9.00
C SER A 411 -20.07 22.76 -8.31
N LEU A 412 -20.15 22.88 -6.99
CA LEU A 412 -21.38 22.63 -6.22
C LEU A 412 -22.39 23.78 -6.29
N LYS A 413 -21.92 25.04 -6.30
CA LYS A 413 -22.80 26.22 -6.29
C LYS A 413 -23.83 26.26 -7.44
N PRO A 414 -23.47 25.99 -8.71
CA PRO A 414 -24.45 25.95 -9.80
C PRO A 414 -25.52 24.88 -9.62
N LEU A 415 -25.18 23.75 -8.97
CA LEU A 415 -26.10 22.63 -8.75
C LEU A 415 -27.20 22.95 -7.74
N LEU A 416 -27.07 24.02 -6.95
CA LEU A 416 -28.13 24.48 -6.04
C LEU A 416 -29.41 24.88 -6.81
N ALA A 417 -29.28 25.33 -8.06
CA ALA A 417 -30.41 25.62 -8.94
C ALA A 417 -31.01 24.36 -9.59
N HIS A 418 -30.33 23.22 -9.50
CA HIS A 418 -30.71 21.94 -10.10
C HIS A 418 -30.68 20.81 -9.06
N PRO A 419 -31.64 20.76 -8.11
CA PRO A 419 -31.62 19.82 -6.98
C PRO A 419 -31.53 18.34 -7.37
N GLU A 420 -32.14 17.95 -8.51
CA GLU A 420 -32.04 16.58 -9.03
C GLU A 420 -30.63 16.22 -9.48
N GLU A 421 -29.91 17.17 -10.09
CA GLU A 421 -28.52 16.98 -10.49
C GLU A 421 -27.60 16.94 -9.27
N LEU A 422 -27.84 17.79 -8.26
CA LEU A 422 -27.13 17.76 -6.99
C LEU A 422 -27.30 16.38 -6.30
N ALA A 423 -28.52 15.86 -6.23
CA ALA A 423 -28.77 14.53 -5.67
C ALA A 423 -28.07 13.42 -6.47
N ARG A 424 -27.98 13.54 -7.80
CA ARG A 424 -27.20 12.60 -8.63
C ARG A 424 -25.71 12.66 -8.31
N VAL A 425 -25.12 13.84 -8.20
CA VAL A 425 -23.70 13.99 -7.83
C VAL A 425 -23.42 13.38 -6.46
N ILE A 426 -24.29 13.62 -5.48
CA ILE A 426 -24.14 13.06 -4.13
C ILE A 426 -24.30 11.54 -4.13
N ARG A 427 -25.22 11.01 -4.94
CA ARG A 427 -25.37 9.56 -5.12
C ARG A 427 -24.11 8.92 -5.70
N ASP A 428 -23.53 9.54 -6.73
CA ASP A 428 -22.30 9.04 -7.36
C ASP A 428 -21.12 9.12 -6.38
N PHE A 429 -21.08 10.15 -5.53
CA PHE A 429 -20.12 10.27 -4.43
C PHE A 429 -20.31 9.21 -3.34
N ALA A 430 -21.56 8.85 -3.01
CA ALA A 430 -21.88 7.83 -2.01
C ALA A 430 -21.65 6.39 -2.50
N ALA A 431 -21.77 6.13 -3.80
CA ALA A 431 -21.67 4.79 -4.40
C ALA A 431 -20.39 3.99 -4.06
N PRO A 432 -19.16 4.56 -4.10
CA PRO A 432 -17.96 3.84 -3.69
C PRO A 432 -17.88 3.57 -2.18
N ARG A 433 -18.68 4.26 -1.35
CA ARG A 433 -18.66 4.23 0.12
C ARG A 433 -19.63 3.21 0.73
N TYR A 434 -19.67 2.00 0.17
CA TYR A 434 -20.63 0.96 0.57
C TYR A 434 -20.54 0.55 2.06
N LYS A 435 -19.39 0.78 2.72
CA LYS A 435 -19.21 0.51 4.15
C LYS A 435 -19.94 1.50 5.07
N GLU A 436 -20.29 2.67 4.54
CA GLU A 436 -20.99 3.74 5.25
C GLU A 436 -22.51 3.56 5.21
N GLY A 437 -23.02 2.49 4.58
CA GLY A 437 -24.42 2.08 4.70
C GLY A 437 -25.46 3.00 4.05
N TYR A 438 -25.09 3.81 3.05
CA TYR A 438 -26.06 4.70 2.39
C TYR A 438 -27.10 3.93 1.55
N GLU A 439 -28.37 4.13 1.88
CA GLU A 439 -29.51 3.71 1.06
C GLU A 439 -29.79 4.71 -0.07
N LYS A 440 -29.73 4.22 -1.30
CA LYS A 440 -29.97 4.99 -2.53
C LYS A 440 -31.43 5.45 -2.61
N GLY A 441 -31.63 6.72 -2.90
CA GLY A 441 -32.92 7.42 -2.95
C GLY A 441 -33.34 8.03 -1.62
N ILE A 442 -32.67 7.72 -0.51
CA ILE A 442 -32.98 8.23 0.83
C ILE A 442 -31.86 9.18 1.27
N HIS A 443 -30.65 8.66 1.49
CA HIS A 443 -29.59 9.45 2.10
C HIS A 443 -28.96 10.45 1.11
N ASP A 444 -28.88 10.11 -0.18
CA ASP A 444 -28.47 11.04 -1.24
C ASP A 444 -29.48 12.18 -1.42
N HIS A 445 -30.77 11.88 -1.29
CA HIS A 445 -31.83 12.89 -1.32
C HIS A 445 -31.75 13.83 -0.11
N ASP A 446 -31.70 13.26 1.09
CA ASP A 446 -31.63 14.02 2.34
C ASP A 446 -30.36 14.87 2.43
N ALA A 447 -29.20 14.34 2.01
CA ALA A 447 -27.94 15.08 1.99
C ALA A 447 -27.99 16.23 0.97
N ALA A 448 -28.65 16.04 -0.18
CA ALA A 448 -28.89 17.11 -1.14
C ALA A 448 -29.75 18.23 -0.53
N ALA A 449 -30.82 17.85 0.18
CA ALA A 449 -31.70 18.81 0.85
C ALA A 449 -30.98 19.61 1.94
N ILE A 450 -30.08 18.97 2.70
CA ILE A 450 -29.22 19.64 3.68
C ILE A 450 -28.27 20.62 2.98
N LEU A 451 -27.56 20.19 1.93
CA LEU A 451 -26.60 21.04 1.21
C LEU A 451 -27.28 22.22 0.51
N LEU A 452 -28.51 22.04 0.02
CA LEU A 452 -29.30 23.10 -0.61
C LEU A 452 -29.48 24.32 0.32
N GLN A 453 -29.72 24.07 1.61
CA GLN A 453 -29.88 25.12 2.62
C GLN A 453 -28.54 25.55 3.21
N LEU A 454 -27.63 24.60 3.47
CA LEU A 454 -26.39 24.83 4.21
C LEU A 454 -25.37 25.62 3.39
N LEU A 455 -25.21 25.37 2.08
CA LEU A 455 -24.17 26.01 1.27
C LEU A 455 -24.30 27.55 1.20
N PRO A 456 -25.46 28.14 0.86
CA PRO A 456 -25.64 29.60 0.87
C PRO A 456 -25.44 30.23 2.25
N LEU A 457 -25.93 29.56 3.29
CA LEU A 457 -25.81 30.02 4.67
C LEU A 457 -24.37 29.96 5.16
N ARG A 458 -23.62 28.92 4.81
CA ARG A 458 -22.20 28.78 5.11
C ARG A 458 -21.39 29.93 4.53
N ASP A 459 -21.64 30.28 3.27
CA ASP A 459 -20.95 31.40 2.60
C ASP A 459 -21.27 32.74 3.27
N SER A 460 -22.53 32.95 3.66
CA SER A 460 -22.99 34.17 4.33
C SER A 460 -22.51 34.27 5.78
N ALA A 461 -22.44 33.13 6.48
CA ALA A 461 -21.98 33.03 7.86
C ALA A 461 -20.47 33.23 7.99
N GLY A 462 -19.69 32.88 6.97
CA GLY A 462 -18.23 32.99 6.99
C GLY A 462 -17.63 32.20 8.15
N LEU A 463 -16.87 32.88 9.02
CA LEU A 463 -16.24 32.24 10.18
C LEU A 463 -17.22 31.96 11.33
N LEU A 464 -18.48 32.43 11.27
CA LEU A 464 -19.52 32.03 12.23
C LEU A 464 -19.90 30.55 12.15
N ARG A 465 -19.36 29.81 11.18
CA ARG A 465 -19.44 28.34 11.11
C ARG A 465 -18.66 27.62 12.22
N PHE A 466 -17.74 28.31 12.89
CA PHE A 466 -17.04 27.80 14.06
C PHE A 466 -17.92 27.98 15.31
N GLY A 467 -17.85 27.03 16.24
CA GLY A 467 -18.65 27.02 17.47
C GLY A 467 -18.50 28.32 18.28
N ALA A 468 -19.61 28.83 18.81
CA ALA A 468 -19.65 30.09 19.54
C ALA A 468 -18.63 30.18 20.69
N ALA A 469 -18.48 29.11 21.49
CA ALA A 469 -17.52 29.04 22.58
C ALA A 469 -16.05 29.11 22.12
N ALA A 470 -15.72 28.39 21.06
CA ALA A 470 -14.37 28.40 20.47
C ALA A 470 -13.99 29.78 19.96
N ARG A 471 -14.90 30.42 19.21
CA ARG A 471 -14.69 31.79 18.72
C ARG A 471 -14.52 32.78 19.85
N ALA A 472 -15.45 32.76 20.80
CA ALA A 472 -15.46 33.68 21.92
C ALA A 472 -14.18 33.60 22.78
N PHE A 473 -13.70 32.40 23.06
CA PHE A 473 -12.45 32.19 23.81
C PHE A 473 -11.23 32.71 23.04
N ALA A 474 -11.12 32.37 21.75
CA ALA A 474 -10.05 32.86 20.87
C ALA A 474 -10.03 34.39 20.75
N THR A 475 -11.21 35.00 20.60
CA THR A 475 -11.35 36.46 20.51
C THR A 475 -10.93 37.14 21.81
N LEU A 476 -11.35 36.62 22.96
CA LEU A 476 -10.93 37.17 24.26
C LEU A 476 -9.43 36.99 24.51
N TYR A 477 -8.87 35.82 24.15
CA TYR A 477 -7.42 35.60 24.23
C TYR A 477 -6.67 36.64 23.39
N TRP A 478 -7.08 36.83 22.13
CA TRP A 478 -6.42 37.77 21.23
C TRP A 478 -6.49 39.20 21.76
N ASP A 479 -7.66 39.66 22.22
CA ASP A 479 -7.84 40.99 22.80
C ASP A 479 -6.84 41.27 23.95
N ARG A 480 -6.59 40.28 24.80
CA ARG A 480 -5.69 40.41 25.97
C ARG A 480 -4.22 40.17 25.67
N GLN A 481 -3.90 39.34 24.67
CA GLN A 481 -2.52 38.85 24.44
C GLN A 481 -1.90 39.38 23.14
N GLN A 482 -2.63 40.07 22.26
CA GLN A 482 -2.11 40.52 20.96
C GLN A 482 -0.84 41.37 21.03
N GLU A 483 -0.60 42.06 22.15
CA GLU A 483 0.59 42.90 22.35
C GLU A 483 1.83 42.13 22.86
N GLN A 484 1.67 40.85 23.19
CA GLN A 484 2.80 40.00 23.60
C GLN A 484 3.73 39.68 22.41
N PRO A 485 5.04 39.47 22.65
CA PRO A 485 6.01 39.27 21.56
C PRO A 485 5.68 38.13 20.59
N GLN A 486 5.07 37.05 21.07
CA GLN A 486 4.74 35.88 20.28
C GLN A 486 3.45 36.10 19.44
N PRO A 487 2.27 36.43 20.03
CA PRO A 487 1.06 36.76 19.28
C PRO A 487 1.22 37.84 18.21
N ARG A 488 2.04 38.87 18.45
CA ARG A 488 2.32 39.93 17.45
C ARG A 488 2.82 39.39 16.12
N GLN A 489 3.57 38.28 16.12
CA GLN A 489 4.13 37.68 14.91
C GLN A 489 3.15 36.78 14.15
N TRP A 490 2.03 36.39 14.77
CA TRP A 490 1.09 35.44 14.17
C TRP A 490 0.35 36.02 12.97
N VAL A 491 0.07 37.34 12.95
CA VAL A 491 -0.67 37.99 11.86
C VAL A 491 0.04 37.83 10.52
N GLU A 492 1.33 38.18 10.46
CA GLU A 492 2.13 38.08 9.23
C GLU A 492 2.30 36.62 8.79
N ARG A 493 2.48 35.71 9.75
CA ARG A 493 2.60 34.27 9.49
C ARG A 493 1.30 33.66 8.97
N ALA A 494 0.16 34.03 9.53
CA ALA A 494 -1.16 33.57 9.09
C ALA A 494 -1.43 34.02 7.65
N ARG A 495 -1.20 35.30 7.34
CA ARG A 495 -1.35 35.87 6.00
C ARG A 495 -0.43 35.22 4.97
N THR A 496 0.85 35.10 5.29
CA THR A 496 1.83 34.46 4.40
C THR A 496 1.48 33.00 4.14
N SER A 497 1.10 32.26 5.18
CA SER A 497 0.69 30.86 5.05
C SER A 497 -0.60 30.70 4.24
N ARG A 498 -1.53 31.66 4.35
CA ARG A 498 -2.73 31.71 3.51
C ARG A 498 -2.40 31.97 2.04
N HIS A 499 -1.46 32.86 1.74
CA HIS A 499 -0.98 33.07 0.36
C HIS A 499 -0.31 31.81 -0.20
N ILE A 500 0.50 31.10 0.60
CA ILE A 500 1.10 29.82 0.21
C ILE A 500 0.03 28.77 -0.10
N GLN A 501 -1.01 28.69 0.73
CA GLN A 501 -2.15 27.79 0.49
C GLN A 501 -2.85 28.12 -0.83
N GLN A 502 -3.10 29.41 -1.11
CA GLN A 502 -3.79 29.84 -2.33
C GLN A 502 -2.96 29.62 -3.59
N LEU A 503 -1.64 29.88 -3.54
CA LEU A 503 -0.75 29.78 -4.71
C LEU A 503 -0.29 28.34 -4.99
N PHE A 504 0.01 27.57 -3.94
CA PHE A 504 0.67 26.26 -4.06
C PHE A 504 -0.17 25.10 -3.52
N GLY A 505 -1.36 25.36 -2.97
CA GLY A 505 -2.21 24.33 -2.37
C GLY A 505 -1.68 23.74 -1.06
N ARG A 506 -0.62 24.31 -0.48
CA ARG A 506 0.08 23.78 0.71
C ARG A 506 -0.45 24.40 2.00
N ARG A 507 -0.84 23.57 2.97
CA ARG A 507 -1.43 23.99 4.26
C ARG A 507 -0.49 23.84 5.46
N GLU A 508 0.71 23.32 5.27
CA GLU A 508 1.68 22.98 6.32
C GLU A 508 1.97 24.18 7.26
N GLY A 509 2.19 25.38 6.70
CA GLY A 509 2.44 26.59 7.50
C GLY A 509 1.24 27.04 8.35
N LEU A 510 0.00 26.84 7.87
CA LEU A 510 -1.21 27.12 8.65
C LEU A 510 -1.38 26.13 9.80
N LEU A 511 -1.12 24.84 9.54
CA LEU A 511 -1.21 23.79 10.57
C LEU A 511 -0.17 23.98 11.66
N GLN A 512 1.08 24.33 11.30
CA GLN A 512 2.12 24.63 12.27
C GLN A 512 1.76 25.85 13.14
N LEU A 513 1.19 26.90 12.54
CA LEU A 513 0.71 28.05 13.30
C LEU A 513 -0.47 27.68 14.20
N GLN A 514 -1.38 26.84 13.74
CA GLN A 514 -2.51 26.35 14.53
C GLN A 514 -2.03 25.58 15.77
N GLU A 515 -1.04 24.69 15.63
CA GLU A 515 -0.46 23.97 16.77
C GLU A 515 0.20 24.93 17.79
N GLU A 516 0.92 25.94 17.31
CA GLU A 516 1.52 26.95 18.18
C GLU A 516 0.47 27.76 18.95
N ILE A 517 -0.59 28.21 18.26
CA ILE A 517 -1.70 28.93 18.89
C ILE A 517 -2.44 28.02 19.87
N LEU A 518 -2.64 26.73 19.54
CA LEU A 518 -3.27 25.76 20.43
C LEU A 518 -2.52 25.63 21.76
N VAL A 519 -1.18 25.53 21.71
CA VAL A 519 -0.36 25.49 22.93
C VAL A 519 -0.56 26.76 23.76
N ALA A 520 -0.48 27.93 23.13
CA ALA A 520 -0.64 29.21 23.82
C ALA A 520 -2.05 29.41 24.42
N LEU A 521 -3.09 28.97 23.72
CA LEU A 521 -4.47 28.95 24.22
C LEU A 521 -4.62 27.99 25.41
N GLY A 522 -3.98 26.82 25.35
CA GLY A 522 -3.97 25.84 26.45
C GLY A 522 -3.24 26.37 27.70
N ASP A 523 -2.08 26.98 27.52
CA ASP A 523 -1.32 27.59 28.60
C ASP A 523 -2.13 28.71 29.29
N TRP A 524 -2.79 29.57 28.50
CA TRP A 524 -3.62 30.65 29.04
C TRP A 524 -4.90 30.13 29.72
N HIS A 525 -5.53 29.10 29.15
CA HIS A 525 -6.67 28.40 29.74
C HIS A 525 -6.34 27.86 31.13
N GLN A 526 -5.20 27.17 31.25
CA GLN A 526 -4.72 26.58 32.50
C GLN A 526 -4.24 27.64 33.50
N GLN A 527 -3.48 28.65 33.04
CA GLN A 527 -2.93 29.72 33.88
C GLN A 527 -4.03 30.48 34.63
N HIS A 528 -5.16 30.75 33.98
CA HIS A 528 -6.27 31.49 34.57
C HIS A 528 -7.41 30.60 35.09
N ALA A 529 -7.32 29.28 34.89
CA ALA A 529 -8.32 28.29 35.32
C ALA A 529 -9.73 28.56 34.76
N PHE A 530 -9.84 28.67 33.43
CA PHE A 530 -11.15 28.76 32.77
C PHE A 530 -11.96 27.47 32.95
N THR A 531 -13.29 27.60 33.12
CA THR A 531 -14.23 26.48 33.25
C THR A 531 -14.71 25.91 31.92
N LEU A 532 -14.35 26.56 30.81
CA LEU A 532 -14.66 26.12 29.45
C LEU A 532 -14.02 24.75 29.16
N ALA A 533 -14.73 23.91 28.41
CA ALA A 533 -14.28 22.58 28.00
C ALA A 533 -12.96 22.66 27.19
N ALA A 534 -11.92 21.91 27.57
CA ALA A 534 -10.61 21.97 26.89
C ALA A 534 -10.68 21.44 25.44
N GLU A 535 -11.69 20.64 25.12
CA GLU A 535 -11.96 20.08 23.80
C GLU A 535 -12.26 21.16 22.73
N LEU A 536 -12.61 22.39 23.13
CA LEU A 536 -12.84 23.50 22.18
C LEU A 536 -11.55 24.16 21.69
N LEU A 537 -10.41 23.97 22.38
CA LEU A 537 -9.17 24.69 22.10
C LEU A 537 -8.62 24.46 20.68
N PRO A 538 -8.65 23.23 20.11
CA PRO A 538 -8.22 23.01 18.73
C PRO A 538 -9.06 23.80 17.72
N GLU A 539 -10.37 23.88 17.94
CA GLU A 539 -11.28 24.69 17.12
C GLU A 539 -11.01 26.19 17.29
N ALA A 540 -10.76 26.65 18.52
CA ALA A 540 -10.44 28.03 18.81
C ALA A 540 -9.13 28.48 18.13
N ALA A 541 -8.12 27.61 18.13
CA ALA A 541 -6.86 27.84 17.43
C ALA A 541 -7.07 27.92 15.91
N GLU A 542 -7.83 27.00 15.33
CA GLU A 542 -8.15 27.02 13.89
C GLU A 542 -8.87 28.30 13.50
N TYR A 543 -9.90 28.68 14.27
CA TYR A 543 -10.66 29.91 14.06
C TYR A 543 -9.74 31.14 14.12
N LEU A 544 -8.88 31.23 15.14
CA LEU A 544 -7.98 32.37 15.32
C LEU A 544 -7.01 32.49 14.14
N VAL A 545 -6.43 31.38 13.65
CA VAL A 545 -5.58 31.41 12.45
C VAL A 545 -6.33 31.98 11.25
N GLN A 546 -7.60 31.59 11.04
CA GLN A 546 -8.39 32.09 9.92
C GLN A 546 -8.72 33.59 10.05
N GLU A 547 -9.03 34.08 11.25
CA GLU A 547 -9.23 35.51 11.51
C GLU A 547 -7.94 36.32 11.27
N LEU A 548 -6.81 35.85 11.79
CA LEU A 548 -5.51 36.55 11.65
C LEU A 548 -5.00 36.57 10.20
N ALA A 549 -5.42 35.59 9.39
CA ALA A 549 -5.11 35.55 7.96
C ALA A 549 -5.90 36.59 7.14
N ALA A 550 -6.93 37.23 7.70
CA ALA A 550 -7.72 38.25 7.01
C ALA A 550 -6.91 39.54 6.75
N GLU A 551 -7.29 40.28 5.70
CA GLU A 551 -6.70 41.60 5.37
C GLU A 551 -6.87 42.60 6.51
N ARG A 552 -8.02 42.56 7.17
CA ARG A 552 -8.34 43.32 8.38
C ARG A 552 -8.88 42.37 9.44
N ILE A 553 -8.27 42.41 10.63
CA ILE A 553 -8.73 41.64 11.79
C ILE A 553 -9.96 42.37 12.35
N GLU A 554 -11.12 41.74 12.22
CA GLU A 554 -12.40 42.26 12.72
C GLU A 554 -13.26 41.07 13.17
N PHE A 555 -13.38 40.89 14.49
CA PHE A 555 -14.08 39.74 15.04
C PHE A 555 -15.58 39.85 14.79
N THR A 556 -16.13 38.83 14.14
CA THR A 556 -17.56 38.81 13.78
C THR A 556 -18.38 38.14 14.89
N PHE A 557 -19.46 38.80 15.30
CA PHE A 557 -20.43 38.35 16.31
C PHE A 557 -21.81 38.11 15.69
N SER A 558 -22.51 37.08 16.18
CA SER A 558 -23.90 36.80 15.78
C SER A 558 -24.89 37.84 16.30
N LYS A 559 -26.02 38.01 15.59
CA LYS A 559 -27.16 38.81 16.07
C LYS A 559 -27.68 38.31 17.44
N TYR A 560 -27.59 37.00 17.68
CA TYR A 560 -28.03 36.36 18.92
C TYR A 560 -27.21 36.82 20.11
N ALA A 561 -25.88 36.83 19.98
CA ALA A 561 -24.99 37.30 21.03
C ALA A 561 -25.22 38.78 21.38
N LYS A 562 -25.43 39.62 20.37
CA LYS A 562 -25.78 41.04 20.57
C LYS A 562 -27.12 41.18 21.29
N GLN A 563 -28.16 40.47 20.86
CA GLN A 563 -29.49 40.53 21.48
C GLN A 563 -29.46 40.08 22.94
N LEU A 564 -28.69 39.03 23.26
CA LEU A 564 -28.47 38.59 24.64
C LEU A 564 -27.77 39.66 25.49
N GLN A 565 -26.73 40.30 24.95
CA GLN A 565 -26.04 41.40 25.64
C GLN A 565 -26.97 42.60 25.88
N GLU A 566 -27.73 43.03 24.87
CA GLU A 566 -28.67 44.14 24.96
C GLU A 566 -29.80 43.85 25.96
N ALA A 567 -30.35 42.63 25.92
CA ALA A 567 -31.39 42.19 26.83
C ALA A 567 -30.88 42.15 28.28
N LEU A 568 -29.68 41.62 28.53
CA LEU A 568 -29.08 41.63 29.86
C LEU A 568 -28.85 43.07 30.35
N THR A 569 -28.34 43.94 29.48
CA THR A 569 -28.10 45.36 29.80
C THR A 569 -29.40 46.05 30.21
N LEU A 570 -30.46 45.88 29.41
CA LEU A 570 -31.78 46.45 29.68
C LEU A 570 -32.35 45.94 31.02
N ARG A 571 -32.23 44.64 31.29
CA ARG A 571 -32.69 44.00 32.54
C ARG A 571 -31.96 44.55 33.76
N LEU A 572 -30.63 44.65 33.69
CA LEU A 572 -29.81 45.18 34.78
C LEU A 572 -30.05 46.67 35.02
N GLN A 573 -30.26 47.46 33.96
CA GLN A 573 -30.63 48.87 34.08
C GLN A 573 -32.01 49.04 34.70
N GLY A 574 -33.00 48.25 34.27
CA GLY A 574 -34.35 48.23 34.85
C GLY A 574 -34.34 47.85 36.33
N ALA A 575 -33.47 46.93 36.74
CA ALA A 575 -33.26 46.52 38.13
C ALA A 575 -32.32 47.44 38.93
N ARG A 576 -31.74 48.50 38.30
CA ARG A 576 -30.71 49.39 38.90
C ARG A 576 -29.45 48.67 39.40
N MET A 577 -29.08 47.55 38.78
CA MET A 577 -27.89 46.75 39.10
C MET A 577 -26.75 46.90 38.09
N TRP A 578 -26.94 47.71 37.05
CA TRP A 578 -25.96 47.89 35.97
C TRP A 578 -24.61 48.42 36.47
N ASP A 579 -24.62 49.46 37.31
CA ASP A 579 -23.38 50.05 37.82
C ASP A 579 -22.62 49.10 38.75
N ASP A 580 -23.34 48.35 39.59
CA ASP A 580 -22.76 47.32 40.46
C ASP A 580 -22.13 46.18 39.65
N TYR A 581 -22.80 45.75 38.58
CA TYR A 581 -22.30 44.75 37.64
C TYR A 581 -21.01 45.23 36.95
N GLN A 582 -20.99 46.46 36.43
CA GLN A 582 -19.81 47.06 35.80
C GLN A 582 -18.65 47.21 36.79
N GLN A 583 -18.92 47.63 38.02
CA GLN A 583 -17.89 47.70 39.08
C GLN A 583 -17.35 46.31 39.44
N ALA A 584 -18.20 45.29 39.49
CA ALA A 584 -17.77 43.92 39.73
C ALA A 584 -16.84 43.42 38.63
N LEU A 585 -17.17 43.68 37.36
CA LEU A 585 -16.30 43.36 36.22
C LEU A 585 -14.97 44.11 36.28
N ALA A 586 -14.98 45.41 36.58
CA ALA A 586 -13.77 46.22 36.67
C ALA A 586 -12.79 45.72 37.75
N ARG A 587 -13.30 45.24 38.90
CA ARG A 587 -12.47 44.63 39.96
C ARG A 587 -11.83 43.30 39.55
N LEU A 588 -12.34 42.66 38.52
CA LEU A 588 -11.91 41.34 38.05
C LEU A 588 -11.00 41.40 36.81
N VAL A 589 -10.57 42.58 36.34
CA VAL A 589 -9.77 42.74 35.10
C VAL A 589 -8.52 41.84 35.05
N GLU A 590 -7.82 41.66 36.17
CA GLU A 590 -6.63 40.78 36.31
C GLU A 590 -6.98 39.29 36.44
N ARG A 591 -8.27 38.94 36.47
CA ARG A 591 -8.80 37.58 36.64
C ARG A 591 -9.80 37.27 35.50
N PRO A 592 -9.33 37.10 34.26
CA PRO A 592 -10.21 36.98 33.09
C PRO A 592 -11.18 35.79 33.17
N ALA A 593 -10.77 34.65 33.74
CA ALA A 593 -11.68 33.52 33.97
C ALA A 593 -12.83 33.85 34.94
N ALA A 594 -12.59 34.69 35.95
CA ALA A 594 -13.63 35.13 36.87
C ALA A 594 -14.56 36.19 36.22
N GLN A 595 -14.01 37.06 35.35
CA GLN A 595 -14.84 37.96 34.53
C GLN A 595 -15.77 37.17 33.62
N TRP A 596 -15.22 36.16 32.94
CA TRP A 596 -15.98 35.24 32.10
C TRP A 596 -17.13 34.60 32.87
N ALA A 597 -16.81 33.90 33.97
CA ALA A 597 -17.80 33.18 34.75
C ALA A 597 -18.89 34.10 35.32
N LEU A 598 -18.56 35.33 35.73
CA LEU A 598 -19.54 36.29 36.22
C LEU A 598 -20.56 36.64 35.12
N THR A 599 -20.09 37.05 33.94
CA THR A 599 -20.94 37.42 32.80
C THR A 599 -21.74 36.22 32.30
N GLU A 600 -21.10 35.05 32.21
CA GLU A 600 -21.73 33.80 31.79
C GLU A 600 -22.88 33.41 32.72
N ASN A 601 -22.73 33.55 34.04
CA ASN A 601 -23.79 33.28 35.00
C ASN A 601 -25.01 34.20 34.80
N TRP A 602 -24.77 35.49 34.55
CA TRP A 602 -25.86 36.45 34.29
C TRP A 602 -26.61 36.14 32.99
N LEU A 603 -25.88 35.85 31.92
CA LEU A 603 -26.47 35.50 30.62
C LEU A 603 -27.16 34.13 30.65
N SER A 604 -26.59 33.14 31.34
CA SER A 604 -27.22 31.83 31.52
C SER A 604 -28.51 31.93 32.33
N ALA A 605 -28.55 32.78 33.36
CA ALA A 605 -29.78 33.08 34.10
C ALA A 605 -30.84 33.74 33.22
N LEU A 606 -30.44 34.66 32.32
CA LEU A 606 -31.34 35.27 31.34
C LEU A 606 -31.94 34.24 30.39
N CYS A 607 -31.13 33.30 29.87
CA CYS A 607 -31.59 32.24 28.98
C CYS A 607 -32.54 31.23 29.65
N ALA A 608 -32.47 31.09 30.98
CA ALA A 608 -33.35 30.19 31.73
C ALA A 608 -34.81 30.65 31.79
N GLU A 609 -35.10 31.93 31.50
CA GLU A 609 -36.46 32.52 31.56
C GLU A 609 -37.32 32.30 30.29
N GLY A 610 -36.92 31.38 29.40
CA GLY A 610 -37.74 30.88 28.29
C GLY A 610 -37.70 31.73 27.02
N GLU A 611 -37.77 33.07 27.11
CA GLU A 611 -37.73 33.97 25.94
C GLU A 611 -36.43 33.82 25.13
N PHE A 612 -35.31 33.60 25.82
CA PHE A 612 -33.97 33.50 25.22
C PHE A 612 -33.41 32.06 25.25
N ALA A 613 -34.22 31.06 25.61
CA ALA A 613 -33.76 29.69 25.82
C ALA A 613 -33.12 29.08 24.58
N GLU A 614 -33.64 29.40 23.39
CA GLU A 614 -33.10 28.89 22.13
C GLU A 614 -31.75 29.51 21.71
N TRP A 615 -31.29 30.54 22.41
CA TRP A 615 -30.01 31.21 22.15
C TRP A 615 -28.94 30.88 23.19
N ALA A 616 -29.20 29.92 24.08
CA ALA A 616 -28.27 29.50 25.12
C ALA A 616 -26.88 29.13 24.56
N ASP A 617 -26.81 28.51 23.39
CA ASP A 617 -25.54 28.13 22.73
C ASP A 617 -24.67 29.34 22.35
N TYR A 618 -25.25 30.54 22.23
CA TYR A 618 -24.55 31.79 21.91
C TYR A 618 -24.13 32.59 23.15
N VAL A 619 -24.38 32.10 24.37
CA VAL A 619 -23.96 32.75 25.63
C VAL A 619 -22.45 33.02 25.66
N PRO A 620 -21.55 32.06 25.33
CA PRO A 620 -20.11 32.33 25.29
C PRO A 620 -19.74 33.52 24.40
N GLU A 621 -20.39 33.64 23.24
CA GLU A 621 -20.17 34.73 22.31
C GLU A 621 -20.65 36.07 22.86
N ALA A 622 -21.80 36.10 23.56
CA ALA A 622 -22.29 37.28 24.28
C ALA A 622 -21.39 37.68 25.47
N VAL A 623 -20.77 36.70 26.14
CA VAL A 623 -19.77 36.93 27.19
C VAL A 623 -18.56 37.65 26.59
N ALA A 624 -17.96 37.10 25.52
CA ALA A 624 -16.82 37.74 24.87
C ALA A 624 -17.19 39.15 24.38
N LEU A 625 -18.34 39.33 23.74
CA LEU A 625 -18.81 40.65 23.27
C LEU A 625 -18.92 41.68 24.41
N SER A 626 -19.24 41.24 25.62
CA SER A 626 -19.38 42.09 26.81
C SER A 626 -18.06 42.37 27.53
N LEU A 627 -17.04 41.55 27.30
CA LEU A 627 -15.72 41.66 27.96
C LEU A 627 -14.65 42.30 27.09
N LEU A 628 -14.89 42.42 25.78
CA LEU A 628 -14.00 43.11 24.86
C LEU A 628 -13.89 44.60 25.17
N GLY A 629 -12.69 45.16 24.95
CA GLY A 629 -12.45 46.59 25.03
C GLY A 629 -13.29 47.42 24.06
N GLU A 630 -13.41 48.72 24.33
CA GLU A 630 -14.10 49.66 23.43
C GLU A 630 -13.37 49.81 22.09
N ASP A 631 -12.04 49.70 22.10
CA ASP A 631 -11.17 49.82 20.92
C ASP A 631 -11.08 48.54 20.07
N SER A 632 -11.66 47.42 20.53
CA SER A 632 -11.56 46.13 19.83
C SER A 632 -12.39 46.15 18.53
N ALA A 633 -11.74 45.85 17.40
CA ALA A 633 -12.41 45.79 16.09
C ALA A 633 -13.41 44.63 16.05
N LYS A 634 -14.71 44.96 16.04
CA LYS A 634 -15.82 44.01 16.08
C LYS A 634 -16.91 44.37 15.08
N ARG A 635 -17.52 43.35 14.48
CA ARG A 635 -18.65 43.48 13.55
C ARG A 635 -19.79 42.56 13.97
N ILE A 636 -21.02 43.05 13.92
CA ILE A 636 -22.20 42.22 14.13
C ILE A 636 -22.78 41.85 12.76
N THR A 637 -23.10 40.57 12.57
CA THR A 637 -23.84 40.11 11.39
C THR A 637 -25.35 40.03 11.68
N GLU A 638 -26.15 40.23 10.64
CA GLU A 638 -27.60 39.99 10.67
C GLU A 638 -27.99 38.62 10.06
N VAL A 639 -27.00 37.83 9.64
CA VAL A 639 -27.21 36.48 9.07
C VAL A 639 -27.86 35.57 10.10
N ASP A 640 -28.90 34.85 9.67
CA ASP A 640 -29.50 33.80 10.47
C ASP A 640 -28.71 32.49 10.34
N LEU A 641 -28.15 32.01 11.45
CA LEU A 641 -27.39 30.77 11.49
C LEU A 641 -28.29 29.54 11.67
N ARG A 642 -29.58 29.72 11.98
CA ARG A 642 -30.54 28.64 12.23
C ARG A 642 -31.36 28.39 10.97
N PHE A 643 -31.58 27.12 10.65
CA PHE A 643 -32.40 26.72 9.50
C PHE A 643 -33.04 25.36 9.72
N SER A 644 -34.13 25.10 9.01
CA SER A 644 -34.83 23.80 9.05
C SER A 644 -34.78 23.17 7.67
N VAL A 645 -34.43 21.88 7.61
CA VAL A 645 -34.55 21.06 6.41
C VAL A 645 -35.82 20.22 6.55
N GLY A 646 -36.70 20.25 5.56
CA GLY A 646 -37.95 19.48 5.54
C GLY A 646 -37.93 18.38 4.48
N ASN A 647 -39.01 17.58 4.44
CA ASN A 647 -39.21 16.49 3.49
C ASN A 647 -38.13 15.40 3.52
N LEU A 648 -37.51 15.18 4.68
CA LEU A 648 -36.51 14.12 4.86
C LEU A 648 -37.17 12.73 4.80
N MET A 649 -36.47 11.78 4.18
CA MET A 649 -36.96 10.42 3.94
C MET A 649 -36.42 9.40 4.95
N GLY A 650 -35.23 9.63 5.51
CA GLY A 650 -34.64 8.66 6.44
C GLY A 650 -35.12 8.80 7.88
N GLU A 651 -34.72 7.83 8.68
CA GLU A 651 -35.09 7.72 10.10
C GLU A 651 -33.88 8.00 10.98
N HIS A 652 -34.05 8.92 11.94
CA HIS A 652 -33.02 9.26 12.92
C HIS A 652 -33.65 9.93 14.14
N PRO A 653 -33.13 9.75 15.37
CA PRO A 653 -33.69 10.36 16.58
C PRO A 653 -33.83 11.89 16.55
N ARG A 654 -33.03 12.58 15.73
CA ARG A 654 -33.08 14.04 15.54
C ARG A 654 -34.08 14.51 14.48
N ILE A 655 -34.65 13.61 13.68
CA ILE A 655 -35.66 13.95 12.68
C ILE A 655 -37.03 13.93 13.36
N GLN A 656 -37.71 15.06 13.36
CA GLN A 656 -39.06 15.22 13.91
C GLN A 656 -40.00 15.64 12.78
N GLU A 657 -41.08 14.89 12.56
CA GLU A 657 -42.07 15.17 11.51
C GLU A 657 -41.45 15.38 10.10
N ARG A 658 -40.44 14.55 9.75
CA ARG A 658 -39.65 14.67 8.49
C ARG A 658 -38.90 15.99 8.36
N SER A 659 -38.63 16.67 9.46
CA SER A 659 -37.82 17.87 9.52
C SER A 659 -36.63 17.74 10.46
N LEU A 660 -35.56 18.44 10.14
CA LEU A 660 -34.35 18.53 10.94
C LEU A 660 -33.99 20.01 11.14
N SER A 661 -34.02 20.44 12.40
CA SER A 661 -33.56 21.78 12.80
C SER A 661 -32.04 21.76 12.99
N LEU A 662 -31.37 22.69 12.32
CA LEU A 662 -29.92 22.81 12.28
C LEU A 662 -29.49 24.24 12.57
N THR A 663 -28.26 24.36 13.08
CA THR A 663 -27.50 25.61 13.06
C THR A 663 -26.23 25.37 12.26
N VAL A 664 -25.73 26.38 11.56
CA VAL A 664 -24.53 26.26 10.73
C VAL A 664 -23.34 25.81 11.58
N ASP A 665 -23.09 26.48 12.70
CA ASP A 665 -22.05 26.15 13.67
C ASP A 665 -22.27 24.79 14.33
N GLY A 666 -23.50 24.48 14.73
CA GLY A 666 -23.84 23.20 15.33
C GLY A 666 -23.65 22.01 14.38
N PHE A 667 -23.92 22.18 13.09
CA PHE A 667 -23.64 21.15 12.07
C PHE A 667 -22.15 20.84 12.00
N PHE A 668 -21.30 21.85 11.89
CA PHE A 668 -19.84 21.65 11.81
C PHE A 668 -19.25 21.14 13.12
N ALA A 669 -19.75 21.61 14.27
CA ALA A 669 -19.34 21.12 15.58
C ALA A 669 -19.64 19.62 15.76
N ARG A 670 -20.85 19.18 15.40
CA ARG A 670 -21.20 17.74 15.45
C ARG A 670 -20.40 16.92 14.46
N LEU A 671 -20.17 17.43 13.25
CA LEU A 671 -19.34 16.75 12.26
C LEU A 671 -17.89 16.60 12.75
N ARG A 672 -17.33 17.63 13.41
CA ARG A 672 -16.00 17.57 14.02
C ARG A 672 -15.95 16.56 15.15
N ALA A 673 -16.88 16.64 16.12
CA ALA A 673 -16.95 15.69 17.23
C ALA A 673 -17.10 14.24 16.73
N HIS A 674 -17.89 14.02 15.67
CA HIS A 674 -18.04 12.71 15.06
C HIS A 674 -16.72 12.21 14.46
N ARG A 675 -15.98 13.06 13.75
CA ARG A 675 -14.71 12.70 13.10
C ARG A 675 -13.55 12.52 14.07
N GLU A 676 -13.43 13.39 15.06
CA GLU A 676 -12.27 13.47 15.94
C GLU A 676 -12.42 12.65 17.22
N GLN A 677 -13.65 12.34 17.65
CA GLN A 677 -13.91 11.62 18.90
C GLN A 677 -14.68 10.31 18.65
N PHE A 678 -15.83 10.36 17.97
CA PHE A 678 -16.68 9.19 17.78
C PHE A 678 -16.04 8.12 16.88
N LEU A 679 -15.51 8.50 15.71
CA LEU A 679 -14.89 7.56 14.78
C LEU A 679 -13.67 6.85 15.39
N PRO A 680 -12.69 7.56 16.00
CA PRO A 680 -11.58 6.90 16.68
C PRO A 680 -12.03 5.99 17.83
N GLY A 681 -13.04 6.41 18.61
CA GLY A 681 -13.63 5.59 19.67
C GLY A 681 -14.26 4.30 19.15
N LEU A 682 -15.03 4.39 18.07
CA LEU A 682 -15.65 3.24 17.40
C LEU A 682 -14.60 2.30 16.81
N GLN A 683 -13.56 2.84 16.15
CA GLN A 683 -12.46 2.04 15.60
C GLN A 683 -11.69 1.32 16.71
N ARG A 684 -11.43 1.99 17.83
CA ARG A 684 -10.83 1.38 19.02
C ARG A 684 -11.70 0.25 19.56
N TYR A 685 -13.02 0.45 19.66
CA TYR A 685 -13.96 -0.59 20.08
C TYR A 685 -13.95 -1.80 19.13
N GLN A 686 -14.02 -1.58 17.81
CA GLN A 686 -13.99 -2.66 16.83
C GLN A 686 -12.68 -3.46 16.88
N ALA A 687 -11.55 -2.77 16.97
CA ALA A 687 -10.23 -3.38 17.10
C ALA A 687 -10.12 -4.22 18.39
N LEU A 688 -10.55 -3.66 19.53
CA LEU A 688 -10.54 -4.35 20.82
C LEU A 688 -11.46 -5.58 20.79
N ARG A 689 -12.68 -5.43 20.28
CA ARG A 689 -13.66 -6.53 20.13
C ARG A 689 -13.08 -7.68 19.29
N GLN A 690 -12.45 -7.37 18.15
CA GLN A 690 -11.81 -8.36 17.30
C GLN A 690 -10.60 -9.02 17.99
N GLY A 691 -9.79 -8.23 18.70
CA GLY A 691 -8.66 -8.71 19.49
C GLY A 691 -9.09 -9.70 20.57
N ILE A 692 -10.15 -9.38 21.32
CA ILE A 692 -10.72 -10.26 22.36
C ILE A 692 -11.23 -11.55 21.72
N ILE A 693 -12.07 -11.49 20.69
CA ILE A 693 -12.59 -12.71 20.04
C ILE A 693 -11.43 -13.59 19.53
N SER A 694 -10.39 -13.00 18.95
CA SER A 694 -9.23 -13.75 18.46
C SER A 694 -8.43 -14.41 19.59
N ARG A 695 -8.19 -13.68 20.68
CA ARG A 695 -7.51 -14.17 21.90
C ARG A 695 -8.29 -15.33 22.51
N GLU A 696 -9.58 -15.16 22.74
CA GLU A 696 -10.44 -16.17 23.38
C GLU A 696 -10.63 -17.39 22.46
N ARG A 697 -10.78 -17.19 21.14
CA ARG A 697 -10.83 -18.28 20.16
C ARG A 697 -9.55 -19.12 20.18
N SER A 698 -8.39 -18.46 20.30
CA SER A 698 -7.08 -19.13 20.37
C SER A 698 -6.90 -19.87 21.70
N ALA A 699 -7.31 -19.25 22.82
CA ALA A 699 -7.27 -19.86 24.14
C ALA A 699 -8.15 -21.13 24.22
N LEU A 700 -9.34 -21.09 23.63
CA LEU A 700 -10.26 -22.24 23.58
C LEU A 700 -9.91 -23.26 22.49
N ARG A 701 -8.99 -22.96 21.56
CA ARG A 701 -8.54 -23.85 20.48
C ARG A 701 -9.68 -24.50 19.68
N LEU A 702 -10.74 -23.74 19.39
CA LEU A 702 -11.99 -24.26 18.80
C LEU A 702 -11.81 -25.03 17.49
N SER A 703 -10.76 -24.76 16.73
CA SER A 703 -10.42 -25.49 15.50
C SER A 703 -10.15 -26.97 15.74
N GLU A 704 -9.64 -27.35 16.93
CA GLU A 704 -9.33 -28.74 17.30
C GLU A 704 -10.59 -29.60 17.52
N PHE A 705 -11.75 -28.96 17.72
CA PHE A 705 -12.99 -29.66 18.10
C PHE A 705 -13.99 -29.79 16.95
N LYS A 706 -13.69 -29.16 15.81
CA LYS A 706 -14.45 -29.34 14.57
C LYS A 706 -14.06 -30.69 13.97
N PRO A 707 -14.97 -31.67 13.89
CA PRO A 707 -14.63 -32.97 13.32
C PRO A 707 -14.28 -32.82 11.84
N ARG A 708 -13.14 -33.38 11.44
CA ARG A 708 -12.63 -33.33 10.06
C ARG A 708 -12.25 -34.75 9.63
N PRO A 709 -13.25 -35.58 9.26
CA PRO A 709 -12.97 -36.94 8.82
C PRO A 709 -11.97 -36.92 7.65
N LEU A 710 -11.03 -37.86 7.66
CA LEU A 710 -10.01 -37.98 6.62
C LEU A 710 -10.66 -38.02 5.24
N SER A 711 -10.11 -37.27 4.28
CA SER A 711 -10.62 -37.23 2.89
C SER A 711 -10.56 -38.58 2.18
N SER A 712 -9.74 -39.50 2.69
CA SER A 712 -9.59 -40.91 2.26
C SER A 712 -10.60 -41.87 2.89
N PHE A 713 -11.39 -41.45 3.89
CA PHE A 713 -12.39 -42.32 4.50
C PHE A 713 -13.52 -42.62 3.50
N VAL A 714 -13.68 -43.89 3.16
CA VAL A 714 -14.75 -44.37 2.28
C VAL A 714 -15.68 -45.27 3.08
N ARG A 715 -16.96 -44.90 3.13
CA ARG A 715 -18.02 -45.70 3.72
C ARG A 715 -18.19 -46.98 2.90
N ASN A 716 -17.89 -48.12 3.54
CA ASN A 716 -18.07 -49.45 2.94
C ASN A 716 -19.38 -50.11 3.44
N LYS A 717 -19.75 -51.25 2.85
CA LYS A 717 -20.97 -51.98 3.24
C LYS A 717 -21.00 -52.33 4.73
N LEU A 718 -19.86 -52.69 5.32
CA LEU A 718 -19.77 -53.03 6.75
C LEU A 718 -20.12 -51.84 7.64
N ILE A 719 -19.58 -50.65 7.31
CA ILE A 719 -19.89 -49.42 8.04
C ILE A 719 -21.39 -49.12 7.94
N ASN A 720 -21.95 -49.19 6.73
CA ASN A 720 -23.36 -48.91 6.48
C ASN A 720 -24.32 -49.88 7.18
N ASP A 721 -24.12 -51.18 6.94
CA ASP A 721 -25.12 -52.19 7.24
C ASP A 721 -25.00 -52.69 8.69
N VAL A 722 -23.83 -52.49 9.33
CA VAL A 722 -23.55 -52.99 10.68
C VAL A 722 -23.16 -51.85 11.62
N TYR A 723 -22.10 -51.08 11.32
CA TYR A 723 -21.53 -50.15 12.31
C TYR A 723 -22.44 -48.97 12.64
N LEU A 724 -23.01 -48.32 11.63
CA LEU A 724 -23.95 -47.22 11.85
C LEU A 724 -25.22 -47.68 12.57
N GLY A 725 -25.61 -48.96 12.43
CA GLY A 725 -26.76 -49.54 13.11
C GLY A 725 -26.59 -49.56 14.62
N PHE A 726 -25.54 -50.21 15.12
CA PHE A 726 -25.34 -50.30 16.57
C PHE A 726 -24.91 -48.97 17.21
N ILE A 727 -24.17 -48.12 16.47
CA ILE A 727 -23.86 -46.77 16.92
C ILE A 727 -25.17 -45.99 17.07
N GLY A 728 -26.08 -46.09 16.10
CA GLY A 728 -27.40 -45.50 16.16
C GLY A 728 -28.20 -45.98 17.38
N ASP A 729 -28.22 -47.28 17.66
CA ASP A 729 -28.93 -47.85 18.82
C ASP A 729 -28.43 -47.27 20.14
N ASN A 730 -27.12 -47.11 20.31
CA ASN A 730 -26.54 -46.54 21.53
C ASN A 730 -26.76 -45.03 21.63
N LEU A 731 -26.50 -44.27 20.56
CA LEU A 731 -26.70 -42.81 20.55
C LEU A 731 -28.18 -42.44 20.77
N ALA A 732 -29.12 -43.29 20.35
CA ALA A 732 -30.54 -43.14 20.65
C ALA A 732 -30.83 -43.19 22.16
N LYS A 733 -30.14 -44.05 22.91
CA LYS A 733 -30.25 -44.12 24.38
C LYS A 733 -29.62 -42.89 25.04
N GLN A 734 -28.53 -42.36 24.50
CA GLN A 734 -27.81 -41.25 25.12
C GLN A 734 -28.42 -39.87 24.81
N MET A 735 -28.77 -39.59 23.55
CA MET A 735 -29.19 -38.24 23.11
C MET A 735 -30.65 -38.17 22.65
N GLY A 736 -31.31 -39.32 22.52
CA GLY A 736 -32.69 -39.42 22.03
C GLY A 736 -32.80 -39.38 20.51
N THR A 737 -33.96 -39.76 19.99
CA THR A 737 -34.29 -39.75 18.55
C THR A 737 -35.42 -38.76 18.22
N VAL A 738 -35.60 -38.51 16.93
CA VAL A 738 -36.71 -37.73 16.36
C VAL A 738 -37.95 -38.63 16.18
N GLY A 739 -39.15 -38.13 16.54
CA GLY A 739 -40.44 -38.83 16.40
C GLY A 739 -41.18 -39.09 17.74
N GLU A 740 -42.43 -39.56 17.66
CA GLU A 740 -43.34 -39.77 18.81
C GLU A 740 -42.87 -40.86 19.80
N ASN A 741 -42.01 -41.79 19.37
CA ASN A 741 -41.40 -42.82 20.21
C ASN A 741 -40.14 -42.33 20.96
N LYS A 742 -40.18 -41.09 21.50
CA LYS A 742 -39.03 -40.47 22.17
C LYS A 742 -38.88 -41.04 23.58
N ARG A 743 -37.81 -41.79 23.82
CA ARG A 743 -37.45 -42.22 25.18
C ARG A 743 -37.13 -41.00 26.06
N THR A 744 -37.68 -40.97 27.27
CA THR A 744 -37.43 -39.93 28.27
C THR A 744 -36.29 -40.30 29.21
N ASP A 745 -35.92 -41.58 29.28
CA ASP A 745 -34.86 -42.18 30.09
C ASP A 745 -33.52 -42.21 29.32
N LEU A 746 -32.92 -41.04 29.10
CA LEU A 746 -31.64 -40.93 28.41
C LEU A 746 -30.50 -41.43 29.31
N MET A 747 -29.77 -42.46 28.88
CA MET A 747 -28.66 -43.11 29.59
C MET A 747 -27.77 -43.91 28.62
N GLY A 748 -26.63 -44.38 29.10
CA GLY A 748 -25.74 -45.29 28.39
C GLY A 748 -24.38 -44.71 28.04
N LEU A 749 -23.49 -45.60 27.63
CA LEU A 749 -22.11 -45.34 27.18
C LEU A 749 -21.84 -46.22 25.96
N LEU A 750 -21.16 -45.72 24.92
CA LEU A 750 -20.66 -46.56 23.83
C LEU A 750 -19.22 -46.94 24.14
N MET A 751 -18.89 -48.24 24.09
CA MET A 751 -17.51 -48.69 24.26
C MET A 751 -17.02 -49.48 23.04
N LEU A 752 -15.98 -48.98 22.38
CA LEU A 752 -15.39 -49.57 21.19
C LEU A 752 -14.04 -50.22 21.53
N ILE A 753 -14.00 -51.55 21.58
CA ILE A 753 -12.77 -52.31 21.85
C ILE A 753 -12.30 -52.93 20.53
N SER A 754 -11.06 -52.73 20.13
CA SER A 754 -10.49 -53.41 18.95
C SER A 754 -8.98 -53.36 19.00
N PRO A 755 -8.24 -54.19 18.24
CA PRO A 755 -6.81 -53.96 18.03
C PRO A 755 -6.54 -52.59 17.35
N PRO A 756 -5.31 -52.08 17.40
CA PRO A 756 -4.89 -50.88 16.66
C PRO A 756 -5.12 -51.03 15.14
N GLY A 757 -5.42 -49.93 14.46
CA GLY A 757 -5.56 -49.90 12.99
C GLY A 757 -6.98 -50.12 12.43
N TYR A 758 -7.98 -50.42 13.27
CA TYR A 758 -9.37 -50.61 12.84
C TYR A 758 -10.19 -49.31 12.69
N GLY A 759 -9.55 -48.14 12.82
CA GLY A 759 -10.17 -46.85 12.52
C GLY A 759 -11.27 -46.37 13.50
N LYS A 760 -11.25 -46.82 14.77
CA LYS A 760 -12.23 -46.43 15.82
C LYS A 760 -12.45 -44.91 15.88
N THR A 761 -11.37 -44.15 16.03
CA THR A 761 -11.41 -42.69 16.14
C THR A 761 -11.94 -42.04 14.86
N THR A 762 -11.49 -42.52 13.69
CA THR A 762 -11.94 -42.00 12.38
C THR A 762 -13.43 -42.26 12.15
N LEU A 763 -13.95 -43.41 12.56
CA LEU A 763 -15.36 -43.75 12.46
C LEU A 763 -16.22 -42.84 13.35
N MET A 764 -15.80 -42.62 14.60
CA MET A 764 -16.54 -41.77 15.53
C MET A 764 -16.49 -40.29 15.14
N GLU A 765 -15.35 -39.82 14.65
CA GLU A 765 -15.21 -38.47 14.10
C GLU A 765 -16.11 -38.27 12.87
N TYR A 766 -16.21 -39.28 11.98
CA TYR A 766 -17.17 -39.25 10.86
C TYR A 766 -18.62 -39.14 11.36
N VAL A 767 -19.01 -39.94 12.36
CA VAL A 767 -20.37 -39.90 12.93
C VAL A 767 -20.66 -38.54 13.57
N ALA A 768 -19.72 -37.98 14.35
CA ALA A 768 -19.86 -36.66 14.95
C ALA A 768 -20.03 -35.56 13.87
N HIS A 769 -19.21 -35.59 12.82
CA HIS A 769 -19.32 -34.68 11.68
C HIS A 769 -20.69 -34.76 11.00
N ARG A 770 -21.22 -35.97 10.80
CA ARG A 770 -22.51 -36.18 10.15
C ARG A 770 -23.70 -35.77 11.02
N LEU A 771 -23.59 -35.90 12.34
CA LEU A 771 -24.62 -35.44 13.29
C LEU A 771 -24.53 -33.94 13.61
N GLY A 772 -23.45 -33.26 13.20
CA GLY A 772 -23.18 -31.87 13.57
C GLY A 772 -22.80 -31.71 15.04
N LEU A 773 -22.21 -32.74 15.64
CA LEU A 773 -21.74 -32.72 17.03
C LEU A 773 -20.30 -32.20 17.09
N ILE A 774 -20.00 -31.49 18.17
CA ILE A 774 -18.63 -31.12 18.53
C ILE A 774 -17.91 -32.39 18.95
N PHE A 775 -16.80 -32.71 18.29
CA PHE A 775 -16.05 -33.93 18.58
C PHE A 775 -14.95 -33.64 19.59
N MET A 776 -15.23 -33.97 20.84
CA MET A 776 -14.35 -33.68 21.95
C MET A 776 -13.50 -34.89 22.32
N LYS A 777 -12.36 -35.04 21.62
CA LYS A 777 -11.41 -36.14 21.81
C LYS A 777 -10.51 -35.90 23.01
N ILE A 778 -10.60 -36.76 24.02
CA ILE A 778 -9.69 -36.81 25.17
C ILE A 778 -8.70 -37.94 24.96
N ASN A 779 -7.41 -37.67 25.14
CA ASN A 779 -6.34 -38.65 24.90
C ASN A 779 -6.00 -39.41 26.19
N GLY A 780 -6.37 -40.70 26.26
CA GLY A 780 -6.11 -41.56 27.42
C GLY A 780 -4.64 -41.67 27.81
N PRO A 781 -3.71 -41.96 26.88
CA PRO A 781 -2.27 -41.93 27.13
C PRO A 781 -1.75 -40.62 27.74
N ALA A 782 -2.29 -39.48 27.31
CA ALA A 782 -1.90 -38.17 27.84
C ALA A 782 -2.43 -37.91 29.27
N LEU A 783 -3.56 -38.50 29.64
CA LEU A 783 -4.04 -38.50 31.04
C LEU A 783 -3.19 -39.43 31.92
N GLY A 784 -2.85 -40.60 31.40
CA GLY A 784 -2.10 -41.63 32.11
C GLY A 784 -2.84 -42.25 33.31
N HIS A 785 -2.12 -43.08 34.06
CA HIS A 785 -2.68 -43.80 35.21
C HIS A 785 -2.63 -43.02 36.54
N GLN A 786 -2.05 -41.82 36.56
CA GLN A 786 -1.94 -41.04 37.81
C GLN A 786 -3.15 -40.12 38.02
N VAL A 787 -3.89 -39.78 36.97
CA VAL A 787 -5.07 -38.92 37.05
C VAL A 787 -6.25 -39.71 37.62
N ARG A 788 -6.82 -39.23 38.73
CA ARG A 788 -7.97 -39.84 39.43
C ARG A 788 -9.17 -38.90 39.58
N SER A 789 -8.97 -37.63 39.26
CA SER A 789 -9.93 -36.53 39.41
C SER A 789 -10.19 -35.86 38.07
N LEU A 790 -11.32 -35.15 37.96
CA LEU A 790 -11.63 -34.29 36.82
C LEU A 790 -11.10 -32.85 37.01
N ASP A 791 -10.47 -32.54 38.15
CA ASP A 791 -9.91 -31.24 38.46
C ASP A 791 -8.54 -31.01 37.79
N PRO A 792 -8.40 -30.05 36.85
CA PRO A 792 -7.12 -29.76 36.19
C PRO A 792 -6.00 -29.31 37.16
N ALA A 793 -6.34 -28.75 38.32
CA ALA A 793 -5.35 -28.34 39.33
C ALA A 793 -4.67 -29.53 40.00
N GLN A 794 -5.29 -30.71 39.99
CA GLN A 794 -4.76 -31.95 40.56
C GLN A 794 -4.03 -32.82 39.53
N ALA A 795 -3.88 -32.33 38.28
CA ALA A 795 -3.15 -33.04 37.24
C ALA A 795 -1.64 -33.09 37.55
N PRO A 796 -0.98 -34.24 37.32
CA PRO A 796 0.44 -34.43 37.62
C PRO A 796 1.37 -33.61 36.71
N ASP A 797 0.94 -33.31 35.48
CA ASP A 797 1.74 -32.61 34.48
C ASP A 797 0.88 -31.69 33.59
N ALA A 798 1.53 -30.90 32.74
CA ALA A 798 0.86 -29.96 31.86
C ALA A 798 0.00 -30.64 30.78
N THR A 799 0.39 -31.83 30.32
CA THR A 799 -0.29 -32.56 29.25
C THR A 799 -1.63 -33.12 29.76
N SER A 800 -1.61 -33.81 30.90
CA SER A 800 -2.80 -34.32 31.58
C SER A 800 -3.72 -33.18 32.03
N ARG A 801 -3.16 -32.04 32.48
CA ARG A 801 -3.94 -30.83 32.78
C ARG A 801 -4.72 -30.35 31.58
N GLN A 802 -4.07 -30.24 30.42
CA GLN A 802 -4.70 -29.78 29.19
C GLN A 802 -5.86 -30.69 28.74
N GLU A 803 -5.70 -32.01 28.86
CA GLU A 803 -6.77 -32.97 28.57
C GLU A 803 -7.95 -32.85 29.56
N LEU A 804 -7.69 -32.56 30.84
CA LEU A 804 -8.75 -32.28 31.81
C LEU A 804 -9.45 -30.93 31.56
N GLU A 805 -8.73 -29.88 31.17
CA GLU A 805 -9.33 -28.60 30.76
C GLU A 805 -10.26 -28.78 29.57
N LYS A 806 -9.81 -29.58 28.58
CA LYS A 806 -10.57 -29.94 27.40
C LYS A 806 -11.84 -30.74 27.74
N LEU A 807 -11.74 -31.70 28.65
CA LEU A 807 -12.89 -32.45 29.17
C LEU A 807 -13.89 -31.53 29.87
N ASN A 808 -13.42 -30.64 30.75
CA ASN A 808 -14.30 -29.71 31.47
C ASN A 808 -14.96 -28.68 30.53
N LEU A 809 -14.26 -28.24 29.47
CA LEU A 809 -14.87 -27.42 28.42
C LEU A 809 -16.02 -28.15 27.72
N ALA A 810 -15.87 -29.45 27.46
CA ALA A 810 -16.94 -30.30 26.93
C ALA A 810 -18.19 -30.26 27.84
N LEU A 811 -17.97 -30.36 29.15
CA LEU A 811 -19.04 -30.32 30.14
C LEU A 811 -19.70 -28.93 30.21
N GLU A 812 -18.91 -27.85 30.13
CA GLU A 812 -19.42 -26.48 30.12
C GLU A 812 -20.21 -26.17 28.83
N MET A 813 -19.80 -26.71 27.68
CA MET A 813 -20.59 -26.67 26.44
C MET A 813 -21.95 -27.38 26.61
N GLY A 814 -21.95 -28.54 27.27
CA GLY A 814 -23.13 -29.27 27.75
C GLY A 814 -24.08 -29.86 26.69
N ASN A 815 -24.13 -29.30 25.48
CA ASN A 815 -25.09 -29.65 24.44
C ASN A 815 -24.41 -29.66 23.06
N ASN A 816 -24.89 -30.53 22.18
CA ASN A 816 -24.28 -30.86 20.88
C ASN A 816 -22.80 -31.32 20.98
N VAL A 817 -22.47 -32.11 21.98
CA VAL A 817 -21.09 -32.61 22.22
C VAL A 817 -21.04 -34.14 22.19
N MET A 818 -20.06 -34.68 21.47
CA MET A 818 -19.58 -36.05 21.60
C MET A 818 -18.27 -36.06 22.39
N LEU A 819 -18.31 -36.48 23.65
CA LEU A 819 -17.13 -36.67 24.47
C LEU A 819 -16.53 -38.05 24.18
N TYR A 820 -15.41 -38.06 23.46
CA TYR A 820 -14.74 -39.28 23.00
C TYR A 820 -13.43 -39.47 23.79
N VAL A 821 -13.37 -40.45 24.68
CA VAL A 821 -12.15 -40.78 25.43
C VAL A 821 -11.42 -41.90 24.70
N ASP A 822 -10.28 -41.57 24.08
CA ASP A 822 -9.48 -42.50 23.28
C ASP A 822 -8.51 -43.29 24.14
N ASP A 823 -8.24 -44.53 23.76
CA ASP A 823 -7.23 -45.39 24.38
C ASP A 823 -7.36 -45.49 25.91
N ILE A 824 -8.58 -45.82 26.39
CA ILE A 824 -8.91 -45.91 27.82
C ILE A 824 -8.03 -46.90 28.60
N GLN A 825 -7.35 -47.84 27.93
CA GLN A 825 -6.44 -48.79 28.57
C GLN A 825 -5.24 -48.13 29.25
N HIS A 826 -4.93 -46.87 28.93
CA HIS A 826 -3.85 -46.09 29.57
C HIS A 826 -4.36 -45.17 30.70
N THR A 827 -5.63 -45.24 31.06
CA THR A 827 -6.24 -44.39 32.10
C THR A 827 -6.38 -45.12 33.43
N HIS A 828 -6.54 -44.38 34.53
CA HIS A 828 -6.80 -44.99 35.85
C HIS A 828 -8.27 -45.43 36.01
N PRO A 829 -8.57 -46.59 36.62
CA PRO A 829 -9.95 -47.04 36.84
C PRO A 829 -10.82 -46.05 37.63
N GLU A 830 -10.27 -45.35 38.63
CA GLU A 830 -11.00 -44.32 39.38
C GLU A 830 -11.40 -43.11 38.53
N PHE A 831 -10.61 -42.76 37.52
CA PHE A 831 -10.98 -41.71 36.56
C PHE A 831 -12.22 -42.13 35.76
N LEU A 832 -12.24 -43.37 35.27
CA LEU A 832 -13.38 -43.93 34.54
C LEU A 832 -14.66 -43.99 35.40
N GLN A 833 -14.53 -44.22 36.72
CA GLN A 833 -15.68 -44.22 37.64
C GLN A 833 -16.39 -42.87 37.71
N LYS A 834 -15.72 -41.75 37.43
CA LYS A 834 -16.34 -40.41 37.45
C LYS A 834 -17.45 -40.25 36.41
N PHE A 835 -17.47 -41.10 35.37
CA PHE A 835 -18.48 -41.08 34.32
C PHE A 835 -19.74 -41.90 34.65
N ILE A 836 -19.76 -42.68 35.73
CA ILE A 836 -20.87 -43.59 36.07
C ILE A 836 -22.20 -42.81 36.16
N SER A 837 -22.23 -41.73 36.94
CA SER A 837 -23.43 -40.90 37.14
C SER A 837 -23.91 -40.18 35.87
N LEU A 838 -23.00 -39.97 34.91
CA LEU A 838 -23.32 -39.37 33.61
C LEU A 838 -23.98 -40.38 32.67
N CYS A 839 -23.54 -41.64 32.76
CA CYS A 839 -24.03 -42.74 31.94
C CYS A 839 -25.30 -43.39 32.51
N ASP A 840 -25.67 -43.08 33.75
CA ASP A 840 -26.94 -43.48 34.37
C ASP A 840 -28.08 -42.51 34.09
N GLY A 841 -29.31 -42.91 34.43
CA GLY A 841 -30.51 -42.06 34.27
C GLY A 841 -30.45 -40.71 35.00
N THR A 842 -29.51 -40.50 35.93
CA THR A 842 -29.25 -39.19 36.55
C THR A 842 -28.65 -38.18 35.58
N ARG A 843 -27.83 -38.64 34.61
CA ARG A 843 -27.09 -37.81 33.63
C ARG A 843 -26.38 -36.60 34.25
N ARG A 844 -25.69 -36.82 35.38
CA ARG A 844 -24.97 -35.78 36.12
C ARG A 844 -23.50 -36.13 36.28
N ILE A 845 -22.65 -35.11 36.23
CA ILE A 845 -21.21 -35.26 36.45
C ILE A 845 -20.65 -34.01 37.14
N GLU A 846 -19.68 -34.21 38.02
CA GLU A 846 -18.93 -33.12 38.64
C GLU A 846 -17.76 -32.73 37.75
N GLY A 847 -17.48 -31.44 37.65
CA GLY A 847 -16.27 -30.94 36.98
C GLY A 847 -15.84 -29.60 37.55
N VAL A 848 -14.74 -29.07 37.01
CA VAL A 848 -14.12 -27.84 37.46
C VAL A 848 -13.89 -26.93 36.26
N TRP A 849 -14.49 -25.73 36.28
CA TRP A 849 -14.29 -24.72 35.24
C TRP A 849 -13.69 -23.45 35.86
N LYS A 850 -12.52 -23.02 35.38
CA LYS A 850 -11.77 -21.85 35.89
C LYS A 850 -11.66 -21.83 37.43
N GLY A 851 -11.30 -22.97 38.01
CA GLY A 851 -11.11 -23.14 39.46
C GLY A 851 -12.39 -23.21 40.29
N ARG A 852 -13.58 -23.23 39.66
CA ARG A 852 -14.86 -23.39 40.35
C ARG A 852 -15.45 -24.77 40.07
N THR A 853 -15.74 -25.52 41.13
CA THR A 853 -16.45 -26.79 41.04
C THR A 853 -17.91 -26.57 40.66
N LYS A 854 -18.41 -27.36 39.71
CA LYS A 854 -19.80 -27.33 39.24
C LYS A 854 -20.32 -28.76 39.06
N THR A 855 -21.63 -28.94 39.24
CA THR A 855 -22.34 -30.15 38.84
C THR A 855 -23.08 -29.88 37.54
N TYR A 856 -22.73 -30.61 36.48
CA TYR A 856 -23.36 -30.49 35.17
C TYR A 856 -24.52 -31.46 35.06
N ASP A 857 -25.68 -30.97 34.63
CA ASP A 857 -26.88 -31.77 34.36
C ASP A 857 -27.08 -31.88 32.84
N MET A 858 -26.97 -33.08 32.30
CA MET A 858 -27.07 -33.36 30.86
C MET A 858 -28.44 -33.90 30.45
N ARG A 859 -29.43 -33.95 31.36
CA ARG A 859 -30.78 -34.44 31.00
C ARG A 859 -31.39 -33.56 29.90
N GLY A 860 -31.96 -34.22 28.89
CA GLY A 860 -32.52 -33.56 27.71
C GLY A 860 -31.50 -32.94 26.74
N LYS A 861 -30.20 -32.90 27.09
CA LYS A 861 -29.14 -32.37 26.22
C LYS A 861 -28.63 -33.42 25.23
N LYS A 862 -28.19 -32.98 24.06
CA LYS A 862 -27.49 -33.80 23.07
C LYS A 862 -26.02 -33.94 23.45
N PHE A 863 -25.79 -34.70 24.51
CA PHE A 863 -24.47 -35.04 25.00
C PHE A 863 -24.32 -36.56 25.00
N CYS A 864 -23.29 -37.08 24.31
CA CYS A 864 -22.96 -38.50 24.34
C CYS A 864 -21.51 -38.74 24.74
N VAL A 865 -21.28 -39.83 25.46
CA VAL A 865 -19.97 -40.32 25.87
C VAL A 865 -19.64 -41.57 25.06
N VAL A 866 -18.44 -41.61 24.51
CA VAL A 866 -17.91 -42.73 23.76
C VAL A 866 -16.50 -42.99 24.28
N MET A 867 -16.22 -44.25 24.60
CA MET A 867 -14.91 -44.69 25.06
C MET A 867 -14.35 -45.70 24.07
N SER A 868 -13.09 -45.57 23.68
CA SER A 868 -12.41 -46.54 22.83
C SER A 868 -11.17 -47.07 23.51
N GLY A 869 -10.84 -48.33 23.25
CA GLY A 869 -9.61 -48.90 23.77
C GLY A 869 -9.21 -50.18 23.08
N ASN A 870 -8.12 -50.75 23.59
CA ASN A 870 -7.59 -52.03 23.16
C ASN A 870 -7.88 -53.09 24.23
N PRO A 871 -8.07 -54.37 23.85
CA PRO A 871 -8.36 -55.44 24.81
C PRO A 871 -7.19 -55.73 25.77
N TYR A 872 -5.97 -55.30 25.40
CA TYR A 872 -4.73 -55.51 26.16
C TYR A 872 -4.04 -54.18 26.47
N THR A 873 -3.37 -54.12 27.62
CA THR A 873 -2.51 -53.00 28.04
C THR A 873 -1.13 -53.05 27.35
N GLU A 874 -0.28 -52.03 27.56
CA GLU A 874 1.11 -52.02 27.06
C GLU A 874 1.95 -53.19 27.58
N SER A 875 1.63 -53.70 28.77
CA SER A 875 2.26 -54.87 29.39
C SER A 875 1.72 -56.21 28.85
N GLY A 876 0.74 -56.20 27.94
CA GLY A 876 0.10 -57.39 27.39
C GLY A 876 -0.94 -58.05 28.32
N GLU A 877 -1.25 -57.42 29.46
CA GLU A 877 -2.31 -57.89 30.37
C GLU A 877 -3.69 -57.52 29.83
N VAL A 878 -4.71 -58.30 30.20
CA VAL A 878 -6.11 -57.99 29.86
C VAL A 878 -6.53 -56.73 30.60
N PHE A 879 -6.95 -55.72 29.85
CA PHE A 879 -7.43 -54.47 30.44
C PHE A 879 -8.77 -54.70 31.16
N LYS A 880 -8.85 -54.29 32.44
CA LYS A 880 -10.06 -54.45 33.27
C LYS A 880 -10.81 -53.12 33.38
N ILE A 881 -12.05 -53.13 32.90
CA ILE A 881 -12.98 -52.00 33.01
C ILE A 881 -13.76 -52.15 34.33
N PRO A 882 -14.02 -51.06 35.08
CA PRO A 882 -14.86 -51.13 36.28
C PRO A 882 -16.25 -51.72 35.99
N ASP A 883 -16.66 -52.76 36.72
CA ASP A 883 -17.93 -53.48 36.49
C ASP A 883 -19.15 -52.55 36.48
N MET A 884 -19.16 -51.56 37.38
CA MET A 884 -20.25 -50.58 37.44
C MET A 884 -20.37 -49.79 36.14
N LEU A 885 -19.26 -49.44 35.49
CA LEU A 885 -19.27 -48.73 34.21
C LEU A 885 -19.61 -49.67 33.04
N ALA A 886 -19.07 -50.89 33.05
CA ALA A 886 -19.32 -51.90 32.02
C ALA A 886 -20.82 -52.26 31.91
N ASN A 887 -21.53 -52.35 33.04
CA ASN A 887 -22.98 -52.63 33.07
C ASN A 887 -23.85 -51.53 32.43
N ARG A 888 -23.28 -50.35 32.16
CA ARG A 888 -23.95 -49.20 31.54
C ARG A 888 -23.46 -48.95 30.11
N ALA A 889 -22.49 -49.73 29.65
CA ALA A 889 -21.88 -49.59 28.35
C ALA A 889 -22.44 -50.62 27.36
N ASP A 890 -22.78 -50.18 26.14
CA ASP A 890 -22.90 -51.09 25.02
C ASP A 890 -21.49 -51.31 24.45
N ILE A 891 -20.92 -52.50 24.69
CA ILE A 891 -19.54 -52.85 24.33
C ILE A 891 -19.53 -53.57 22.96
N TYR A 892 -18.77 -53.04 22.00
CA TYR A 892 -18.62 -53.63 20.66
C TYR A 892 -17.16 -53.90 20.32
N ASN A 893 -16.88 -55.11 19.82
CA ASN A 893 -15.58 -55.47 19.26
C ASN A 893 -15.57 -55.35 17.73
N LEU A 894 -14.88 -54.34 17.19
CA LEU A 894 -14.81 -54.12 15.73
C LEU A 894 -14.04 -55.23 14.98
N GLY A 895 -13.19 -55.99 15.68
CA GLY A 895 -12.42 -57.10 15.10
C GLY A 895 -13.27 -58.35 14.85
N ASP A 896 -14.17 -58.69 15.78
CA ASP A 896 -14.98 -59.92 15.71
C ASP A 896 -16.14 -59.80 14.71
N THR A 897 -16.67 -58.58 14.53
CA THR A 897 -17.74 -58.29 13.56
C THR A 897 -17.33 -58.51 12.10
N LEU A 898 -16.02 -58.50 11.79
CA LEU A 898 -15.51 -58.84 10.45
C LEU A 898 -15.53 -60.36 10.18
N GLY A 899 -15.46 -61.20 11.21
CA GLY A 899 -15.46 -62.66 11.10
C GLY A 899 -16.85 -63.26 10.83
N GLY A 900 -17.91 -62.60 11.28
CA GLY A 900 -19.30 -63.08 11.19
C GLY A 900 -19.97 -62.91 9.81
N CYS A 901 -19.37 -62.18 8.87
CA CYS A 901 -19.96 -61.90 7.55
C CYS A 901 -19.56 -62.91 6.44
N ARG A 902 -19.04 -64.09 6.78
CA ARG A 902 -18.95 -65.21 5.80
C ARG A 902 -20.32 -65.88 5.68
N THR A 903 -21.03 -65.57 4.61
CA THR A 903 -22.24 -66.28 4.15
C THR A 903 -22.04 -67.81 4.09
N PRO A 904 -23.06 -68.62 4.43
CA PRO A 904 -23.01 -70.05 4.15
C PRO A 904 -23.09 -70.28 2.64
N SER A 905 -22.11 -71.01 2.09
CA SER A 905 -22.14 -71.53 0.72
C SER A 905 -23.08 -72.75 0.63
N PRO A 906 -23.68 -73.05 -0.54
CA PRO A 906 -24.85 -73.93 -0.69
C PRO A 906 -24.68 -75.36 -0.21
#